data_AF-A0A9X4APX8-F1
#
_entry.id   AF-A0A9X4APX8-F1
#
_cell.length_a   1.000
_cell.length_b   1.000
_cell.length_c   1.000
_cell.angle_alpha   90.00
_cell.angle_beta   90.00
_cell.angle_gamma   90.00
#
_symmetry.space_group_name_H-M   'P 1'
#
loop_
_entity.id
_entity.type
_entity.pdbx_description
1 polymer ?
#
loop_
_entity_poly.entity_id
_entity_poly.type
_entity_poly.pdbx_seq_one_letter_code
_entity_poly.pdbx_strand_id
1 'polypeptide(L)'
;MLTARQIEEIALRFLPFEHDGVTFGFRSLFYQDKSPSDDIEIEGDTLTLTYMLVIRMPDGSISDVMEFARTYDLTKLTEERWVAYLEGFRRAFPSLEHDPGVAREEAFDDPANVTADDFERAFLTPDPEDEDDRTFLEKTEEGYQAYLQKARPKGKEDARRRRAEAVDQCMARHAEVAARVEQTYGLLLPKHAALTWAFFSSLSPYEWRAPAQRLGIGPYTVSSGVLSFYSERAFQRPLKEGFEPQMHFVAPAFPPEALIMFLGDFHAFALFYDDPAYLPSGAVIYDMEDKSRWMGETFLDFFRDWARELIKYPWTLRGEDGKIDETTFFNVRLFLEALEEFEEYTEQVREEDRARMRWPYSERAQMAEHRSGVGICTDLGDGAGFEIPSDIHAAESQEAVTQAVARARQLLAEGDPRYALALGRELHCACGVPDRQNFSTLWQAEALSLMVAAYEALGRGALARKAEVHHANRGIFMKDAYKDADPATEPLGLEFAVSLAGDYFPFLIQRGEYKLGFETADGQAADPSDCIQLQDGILTMTLAFTHTDPEDDSAVGFFVTAQYDVKNVSVQRFHSFLAGWQKGFPDIARRWKPCIDRLRAEEDAGQEVIDAMDIRDMWSDYALANEANTTEEDFAWAIRDGLQNGGRNKEQQYRAYLEAEHPSDAEQDKRRWAAALETALLRFPAVAARVEKTYGLRLPKHVALAWAYFSSLQESEARGFRELFSIDPAGVMELFEDGGLDRKVKEGFDERLHQVQPCDAPEYLLVAAAGSDHRLALVYDDPSCTPSGLMLVDNSLHFQVWRGETLLDQIRAWANGVLEDKVGAFHCRKDQMLLARRLLEVLDGFAEHEARIRREDRAAMRWSYEERSAVDPKMGIFGIRTDQGDAQGMELEGALAKYQDAEDEVQAKLPSWIARAKRELADGDPRYALTLGRELHASYPWPPQDERPPLWQAEALELMVAGYEALGRHALARRVEAHHAHRSLFDESAFEDG
;
A
#
# COMPACT_ATOMS: atom_id res chain seq x y z
N MET A 1 -43.58 -27.61 -4.84
CA MET A 1 -42.27 -26.96 -5.01
C MET A 1 -42.07 -26.70 -6.48
N LEU A 2 -41.61 -25.51 -6.82
CA LEU A 2 -41.23 -25.19 -8.20
C LEU A 2 -39.92 -25.91 -8.54
N THR A 3 -39.77 -26.33 -9.79
CA THR A 3 -38.47 -26.77 -10.32
C THR A 3 -37.60 -25.57 -10.69
N ALA A 4 -36.28 -25.73 -10.76
CA ALA A 4 -35.36 -24.67 -11.22
C ALA A 4 -35.84 -24.01 -12.52
N ARG A 5 -36.25 -24.83 -13.49
CA ARG A 5 -36.80 -24.37 -14.76
C ARG A 5 -38.07 -23.54 -14.63
N GLN A 6 -38.97 -23.87 -13.70
CA GLN A 6 -40.18 -23.07 -13.48
C GLN A 6 -39.84 -21.73 -12.81
N ILE A 7 -38.89 -21.72 -11.88
CA ILE A 7 -38.38 -20.50 -11.24
C ILE A 7 -37.75 -19.58 -12.30
N GLU A 8 -36.91 -20.14 -13.17
CA GLU A 8 -36.29 -19.44 -14.30
C GLU A 8 -37.35 -18.89 -15.27
N GLU A 9 -38.28 -19.73 -15.73
CA GLU A 9 -39.35 -19.34 -16.67
C GLU A 9 -40.27 -18.27 -16.09
N ILE A 10 -40.43 -18.19 -14.77
CA ILE A 10 -41.19 -17.13 -14.11
C ILE A 10 -40.33 -15.87 -14.00
N ALA A 11 -39.11 -15.97 -13.49
CA ALA A 11 -38.22 -14.82 -13.31
C ALA A 11 -37.91 -14.09 -14.63
N LEU A 12 -37.70 -14.83 -15.73
CA LEU A 12 -37.51 -14.27 -17.07
C LEU A 12 -38.74 -13.54 -17.65
N ARG A 13 -39.93 -13.68 -17.04
CA ARG A 13 -41.11 -12.87 -17.43
C ARG A 13 -41.09 -11.48 -16.80
N PHE A 14 -40.35 -11.32 -15.71
CA PHE A 14 -40.29 -10.08 -14.93
C PHE A 14 -38.97 -9.33 -15.14
N LEU A 15 -37.85 -10.06 -15.18
CA LEU A 15 -36.51 -9.48 -15.31
C LEU A 15 -36.11 -9.27 -16.78
N PRO A 16 -35.30 -8.23 -17.07
CA PRO A 16 -34.75 -7.25 -16.13
C PRO A 16 -35.75 -6.13 -15.75
N PHE A 17 -35.54 -5.51 -14.60
CA PHE A 17 -36.18 -4.24 -14.23
C PHE A 17 -35.26 -3.08 -14.64
N GLU A 18 -35.83 -2.03 -15.21
CA GLU A 18 -35.11 -0.82 -15.60
C GLU A 18 -35.82 0.42 -15.06
N HIS A 19 -35.10 1.26 -14.32
CA HIS A 19 -35.59 2.56 -13.83
C HIS A 19 -34.41 3.53 -13.67
N ASP A 20 -34.52 4.73 -14.25
CA ASP A 20 -33.55 5.84 -14.15
C ASP A 20 -32.07 5.43 -14.29
N GLY A 21 -31.77 4.63 -15.31
CA GLY A 21 -30.41 4.16 -15.61
C GLY A 21 -29.98 2.93 -14.81
N VAL A 22 -30.77 2.46 -13.85
CA VAL A 22 -30.48 1.26 -13.07
C VAL A 22 -31.19 0.05 -13.67
N THR A 23 -30.44 -1.00 -14.00
CA THR A 23 -30.94 -2.28 -14.49
C THR A 23 -30.71 -3.39 -13.47
N PHE A 24 -31.75 -4.08 -13.01
CA PHE A 24 -31.64 -5.26 -12.15
C PHE A 24 -32.06 -6.52 -12.90
N GLY A 25 -31.23 -7.55 -12.90
CA GLY A 25 -31.54 -8.80 -13.61
C GLY A 25 -30.64 -9.96 -13.21
N PHE A 26 -30.83 -11.12 -13.83
CA PHE A 26 -29.87 -12.22 -13.72
C PHE A 26 -28.51 -11.81 -14.28
N ARG A 27 -27.43 -12.23 -13.61
CA ARG A 27 -26.06 -11.94 -14.01
C ARG A 27 -25.81 -12.29 -15.50
N SER A 28 -26.30 -13.43 -15.95
CA SER A 28 -26.18 -13.93 -17.31
C SER A 28 -26.84 -13.03 -18.35
N LEU A 29 -27.85 -12.23 -18.01
CA LEU A 29 -28.48 -11.31 -18.95
C LEU A 29 -27.52 -10.19 -19.38
N PHE A 30 -26.47 -9.97 -18.61
CA PHE A 30 -25.45 -8.96 -18.86
C PHE A 30 -24.16 -9.55 -19.46
N TYR A 31 -24.00 -10.87 -19.46
CA TYR A 31 -22.86 -11.57 -20.08
C TYR A 31 -23.33 -12.34 -21.32
N GLN A 32 -22.83 -11.98 -22.50
CA GLN A 32 -23.35 -12.48 -23.80
C GLN A 32 -23.29 -14.01 -23.99
N ASP A 33 -22.51 -14.73 -23.17
CA ASP A 33 -22.25 -16.17 -23.31
C ASP A 33 -22.82 -17.04 -22.19
N LYS A 34 -23.57 -16.49 -21.23
CA LYS A 34 -24.09 -17.24 -20.09
C LYS A 34 -25.60 -17.48 -20.18
N SER A 35 -26.03 -18.67 -19.76
CA SER A 35 -27.45 -19.01 -19.67
C SER A 35 -28.03 -18.50 -18.34
N PRO A 36 -29.28 -18.01 -18.27
CA PRO A 36 -29.92 -17.67 -17.00
C PRO A 36 -29.97 -18.82 -16.00
N SER A 37 -29.94 -20.06 -16.48
CA SER A 37 -29.77 -21.26 -15.65
C SER A 37 -28.47 -21.27 -14.84
N ASP A 38 -27.42 -20.59 -15.29
CA ASP A 38 -26.12 -20.54 -14.60
C ASP A 38 -26.14 -19.62 -13.36
N ASP A 39 -27.25 -18.90 -13.17
CA ASP A 39 -27.47 -18.02 -12.02
C ASP A 39 -28.47 -18.61 -11.03
N ILE A 40 -28.93 -19.84 -11.27
CA ILE A 40 -29.93 -20.54 -10.46
C ILE A 40 -29.33 -21.83 -9.94
N GLU A 41 -29.06 -21.87 -8.65
CA GLU A 41 -28.53 -23.04 -7.97
C GLU A 41 -29.59 -23.61 -7.02
N ILE A 42 -29.83 -24.92 -7.09
CA ILE A 42 -30.73 -25.62 -6.16
C ILE A 42 -29.94 -26.71 -5.44
N GLU A 43 -29.80 -26.56 -4.13
CA GLU A 43 -29.18 -27.54 -3.24
C GLU A 43 -30.17 -27.98 -2.16
N GLY A 44 -30.75 -29.17 -2.33
CA GLY A 44 -31.77 -29.67 -1.40
C GLY A 44 -33.04 -28.81 -1.41
N ASP A 45 -33.37 -28.23 -0.26
CA ASP A 45 -34.53 -27.35 -0.06
C ASP A 45 -34.16 -25.86 -0.22
N THR A 46 -32.97 -25.58 -0.73
CA THR A 46 -32.42 -24.23 -0.84
C THR A 46 -32.30 -23.83 -2.31
N LEU A 47 -32.75 -22.63 -2.65
CA LEU A 47 -32.61 -21.99 -3.96
C LEU A 47 -31.70 -20.78 -3.80
N THR A 48 -30.57 -20.74 -4.51
CA THR A 48 -29.72 -19.56 -4.60
C THR A 48 -29.88 -18.93 -5.98
N LEU A 49 -30.14 -17.62 -5.99
CA LEU A 49 -30.28 -16.82 -7.21
C LEU A 49 -29.19 -15.75 -7.23
N THR A 50 -28.46 -15.69 -8.33
CA THR A 50 -27.40 -14.71 -8.56
C THR A 50 -27.92 -13.59 -9.47
N TYR A 51 -28.01 -12.39 -8.94
CA TYR A 51 -28.46 -11.21 -9.65
C TYR A 51 -27.31 -10.24 -9.87
N MET A 52 -27.47 -9.36 -10.85
CA MET A 52 -26.68 -8.15 -10.95
C MET A 52 -27.57 -6.92 -10.98
N LEU A 53 -27.10 -5.89 -10.30
CA LEU A 53 -27.54 -4.51 -10.50
C LEU A 53 -26.48 -3.81 -11.34
N VAL A 54 -26.89 -3.25 -12.47
CA VAL A 54 -26.05 -2.44 -13.33
C VAL A 54 -26.56 -1.00 -13.26
N ILE A 55 -25.76 -0.10 -12.72
CA ILE A 55 -26.06 1.33 -12.70
C ILE A 55 -25.45 1.95 -13.95
N ARG A 56 -26.27 2.66 -14.72
CA ARG A 56 -25.85 3.38 -15.92
C ARG A 56 -25.98 4.88 -15.72
N MET A 57 -24.98 5.60 -16.21
CA MET A 57 -25.01 7.05 -16.32
C MET A 57 -26.04 7.49 -17.37
N PRO A 58 -26.44 8.78 -17.39
CA PRO A 58 -27.38 9.30 -18.39
C PRO A 58 -26.97 9.10 -19.86
N ASP A 59 -25.68 8.91 -20.14
CA ASP A 59 -25.14 8.61 -21.47
C ASP A 59 -25.19 7.10 -21.83
N GLY A 60 -25.66 6.25 -20.92
CA GLY A 60 -25.78 4.80 -21.09
C GLY A 60 -24.54 3.99 -20.68
N SER A 61 -23.42 4.65 -20.37
CA SER A 61 -22.23 4.00 -19.82
C SER A 61 -22.53 3.36 -18.46
N ILE A 62 -21.86 2.24 -18.14
CA ILE A 62 -22.05 1.55 -16.86
C ILE A 62 -21.15 2.24 -15.83
N SER A 63 -21.73 2.85 -14.79
CA SER A 63 -20.97 3.42 -13.69
C SER A 63 -20.54 2.37 -12.68
N ASP A 64 -21.43 1.41 -12.41
CA ASP A 64 -21.22 0.40 -11.37
C ASP A 64 -21.96 -0.90 -11.69
N VAL A 65 -21.42 -2.01 -11.20
CA VAL A 65 -22.02 -3.35 -11.27
C VAL A 65 -21.89 -4.02 -9.91
N MET A 66 -23.01 -4.32 -9.30
CA MET A 66 -23.06 -5.06 -8.04
C MET A 66 -23.65 -6.45 -8.29
N GLU A 67 -22.92 -7.49 -7.90
CA GLU A 67 -23.39 -8.88 -7.93
C GLU A 67 -23.94 -9.27 -6.56
N PHE A 68 -25.12 -9.87 -6.54
CA PHE A 68 -25.78 -10.32 -5.31
C PHE A 68 -26.18 -11.78 -5.46
N ALA A 69 -25.76 -12.61 -4.50
CA ALA A 69 -26.36 -13.92 -4.30
C ALA A 69 -27.41 -13.83 -3.19
N ARG A 70 -28.59 -14.39 -3.44
CA ARG A 70 -29.68 -14.48 -2.45
C ARG A 70 -30.21 -15.88 -2.38
N THR A 71 -30.44 -16.35 -1.17
CA THR A 71 -30.88 -17.70 -0.89
C THR A 71 -32.36 -17.68 -0.47
N TYR A 72 -33.11 -18.72 -0.84
CA TYR A 72 -34.53 -18.84 -0.58
C TYR A 72 -34.87 -20.27 -0.17
N ASP A 73 -35.75 -20.43 0.82
CA ASP A 73 -36.31 -21.72 1.21
C ASP A 73 -37.37 -22.18 0.20
N LEU A 74 -37.05 -23.21 -0.60
CA LEU A 74 -37.94 -23.78 -1.62
C LEU A 74 -39.22 -24.37 -1.04
N THR A 75 -39.23 -24.74 0.25
CA THR A 75 -40.44 -25.26 0.91
C THR A 75 -41.51 -24.18 1.07
N LYS A 76 -41.09 -22.91 1.10
CA LYS A 76 -41.97 -21.73 1.21
C LYS A 76 -42.32 -21.11 -0.15
N LEU A 77 -41.79 -21.65 -1.25
CA LEU A 77 -41.83 -21.04 -2.57
C LEU A 77 -42.92 -21.70 -3.45
N THR A 78 -44.07 -21.04 -3.54
CA THR A 78 -45.15 -21.38 -4.49
C THR A 78 -45.09 -20.49 -5.73
N GLU A 79 -45.70 -20.92 -6.84
CA GLU A 79 -45.77 -20.12 -8.08
C GLU A 79 -46.39 -18.74 -7.81
N GLU A 80 -47.52 -18.72 -7.11
CA GLU A 80 -48.26 -17.49 -6.82
C GLU A 80 -47.46 -16.53 -5.95
N ARG A 81 -46.75 -17.06 -4.94
CA ARG A 81 -45.95 -16.24 -4.02
C ARG A 81 -44.68 -15.72 -4.69
N TRP A 82 -44.04 -16.52 -5.56
CA TRP A 82 -42.88 -16.09 -6.34
C TRP A 82 -43.24 -15.01 -7.36
N VAL A 83 -44.37 -15.16 -8.06
CA VAL A 83 -44.92 -14.14 -8.96
C VAL A 83 -45.25 -12.85 -8.19
N ALA A 84 -45.89 -12.97 -7.03
CA ALA A 84 -46.22 -11.83 -6.18
C ALA A 84 -44.96 -11.09 -5.69
N TYR A 85 -43.91 -11.83 -5.30
CA TYR A 85 -42.63 -11.25 -4.89
C TYR A 85 -41.97 -10.44 -6.00
N LEU A 86 -41.79 -11.02 -7.19
CA LEU A 86 -41.16 -10.34 -8.32
C LEU A 86 -41.97 -9.13 -8.80
N GLU A 87 -43.30 -9.22 -8.81
CA GLU A 87 -44.17 -8.10 -9.17
C GLU A 87 -44.16 -7.00 -8.11
N GLY A 88 -44.15 -7.35 -6.81
CA GLY A 88 -44.01 -6.38 -5.73
C GLY A 88 -42.66 -5.66 -5.76
N PHE A 89 -41.58 -6.41 -6.04
CA PHE A 89 -40.24 -5.85 -6.16
C PHE A 89 -40.15 -4.93 -7.37
N ARG A 90 -40.70 -5.31 -8.53
CA ARG A 90 -40.79 -4.46 -9.72
C ARG A 90 -41.45 -3.11 -9.46
N ARG A 91 -42.50 -3.10 -8.62
CA ARG A 91 -43.23 -1.87 -8.26
C ARG A 91 -42.48 -1.02 -7.24
N ALA A 92 -41.79 -1.66 -6.29
CA ALA A 92 -40.95 -0.97 -5.33
C ALA A 92 -39.67 -0.42 -5.97
N PHE A 93 -39.14 -1.06 -7.01
CA PHE A 93 -37.84 -0.75 -7.62
C PHE A 93 -37.63 0.73 -7.95
N PRO A 94 -38.58 1.47 -8.54
CA PRO A 94 -38.44 2.92 -8.75
C PRO A 94 -38.29 3.76 -7.48
N SER A 95 -38.72 3.24 -6.34
CA SER A 95 -38.59 3.89 -5.02
C SER A 95 -37.41 3.34 -4.21
N LEU A 96 -36.74 2.29 -4.71
CA LEU A 96 -35.52 1.71 -4.14
C LEU A 96 -34.26 2.34 -4.73
N GLU A 97 -34.36 3.55 -5.31
CA GLU A 97 -33.28 4.36 -5.93
C GLU A 97 -32.00 4.51 -5.08
N HIS A 98 -32.02 4.07 -3.83
CA HIS A 98 -30.99 4.30 -2.83
C HIS A 98 -30.32 3.00 -2.36
N ASP A 99 -30.99 1.84 -2.41
CA ASP A 99 -30.32 0.57 -2.11
C ASP A 99 -31.09 -0.61 -2.74
N PRO A 100 -30.86 -0.90 -4.02
CA PRO A 100 -31.49 -2.05 -4.69
C PRO A 100 -30.99 -3.40 -4.14
N GLY A 101 -29.87 -3.41 -3.40
CA GLY A 101 -29.35 -4.58 -2.70
C GLY A 101 -30.29 -5.07 -1.59
N VAL A 102 -31.26 -4.23 -1.19
CA VAL A 102 -32.31 -4.50 -0.20
C VAL A 102 -33.53 -5.16 -0.85
N ALA A 103 -33.31 -6.05 -1.83
CA ALA A 103 -34.22 -7.18 -1.99
C ALA A 103 -34.14 -8.01 -0.70
N ARG A 104 -34.99 -7.68 0.28
CA ARG A 104 -34.98 -8.30 1.61
C ARG A 104 -35.41 -9.75 1.49
N GLU A 105 -34.47 -10.68 1.70
CA GLU A 105 -34.77 -12.10 1.89
C GLU A 105 -35.86 -12.27 2.96
N GLU A 106 -35.79 -11.45 4.00
CA GLU A 106 -36.74 -11.38 5.11
C GLU A 106 -38.18 -11.04 4.70
N ALA A 107 -38.35 -10.19 3.66
CA ALA A 107 -39.68 -9.91 3.13
C ALA A 107 -40.31 -11.19 2.53
N PHE A 108 -39.49 -12.06 1.93
CA PHE A 108 -39.92 -13.37 1.45
C PHE A 108 -40.09 -14.40 2.56
N ASP A 109 -39.37 -14.26 3.67
CA ASP A 109 -39.52 -15.15 4.81
C ASP A 109 -40.76 -14.88 5.66
N ASP A 110 -41.30 -13.65 5.66
CA ASP A 110 -42.54 -13.33 6.36
C ASP A 110 -43.75 -14.02 5.68
N PRO A 111 -44.40 -15.00 6.32
CA PRO A 111 -45.56 -15.69 5.75
C PRO A 111 -46.78 -14.78 5.54
N ALA A 112 -46.81 -13.58 6.11
CA ALA A 112 -47.85 -12.59 5.86
C ALA A 112 -47.77 -11.97 4.46
N ASN A 113 -46.59 -11.98 3.83
CA ASN A 113 -46.40 -11.46 2.48
C ASN A 113 -46.78 -12.52 1.44
N VAL A 114 -47.96 -12.35 0.85
CA VAL A 114 -48.53 -13.30 -0.13
C VAL A 114 -49.02 -12.64 -1.42
N THR A 115 -49.19 -11.31 -1.43
CA THR A 115 -49.57 -10.55 -2.62
C THR A 115 -48.49 -9.55 -3.04
N ALA A 116 -48.56 -9.08 -4.29
CA ALA A 116 -47.61 -8.07 -4.78
C ALA A 116 -47.66 -6.77 -3.96
N ASP A 117 -48.83 -6.38 -3.48
CA ASP A 117 -49.00 -5.19 -2.64
C ASP A 117 -48.39 -5.38 -1.24
N ASP A 118 -48.41 -6.62 -0.71
CA ASP A 118 -47.76 -6.93 0.58
C ASP A 118 -46.24 -6.88 0.43
N PHE A 119 -45.71 -7.47 -0.65
CA PHE A 119 -44.28 -7.43 -0.97
C PHE A 119 -43.80 -6.00 -1.29
N GLU A 120 -44.52 -5.25 -2.12
CA GLU A 120 -44.23 -3.84 -2.40
C GLU A 120 -44.17 -3.04 -1.10
N ARG A 121 -45.15 -3.22 -0.21
CA ARG A 121 -45.12 -2.55 1.10
C ARG A 121 -43.94 -3.01 1.95
N ALA A 122 -43.61 -4.29 1.97
CA ALA A 122 -42.48 -4.81 2.73
C ALA A 122 -41.14 -4.24 2.24
N PHE A 123 -40.95 -4.13 0.92
CA PHE A 123 -39.76 -3.48 0.33
C PHE A 123 -39.71 -1.97 0.62
N LEU A 124 -40.85 -1.28 0.64
CA LEU A 124 -40.92 0.16 0.90
C LEU A 124 -40.94 0.52 2.39
N THR A 125 -41.13 -0.45 3.27
CA THR A 125 -41.09 -0.22 4.72
C THR A 125 -39.61 -0.13 5.11
N PRO A 126 -39.11 1.01 5.64
CA PRO A 126 -37.73 1.11 6.12
C PRO A 126 -37.45 -0.01 7.12
N ASP A 127 -36.23 -0.56 7.10
CA ASP A 127 -35.83 -1.51 8.13
C ASP A 127 -35.88 -0.79 9.48
N PRO A 128 -36.32 -1.42 10.57
CA PRO A 128 -36.08 -0.87 11.91
C PRO A 128 -34.62 -0.41 12.13
N GLU A 129 -33.65 -1.03 11.47
CA GLU A 129 -32.25 -0.59 11.44
C GLU A 129 -32.04 0.67 10.55
N ASP A 130 -32.80 0.85 9.47
CA ASP A 130 -32.80 2.07 8.63
C ASP A 130 -33.48 3.27 9.33
N GLU A 131 -34.40 3.03 10.26
CA GLU A 131 -34.89 4.08 11.17
C GLU A 131 -33.75 4.65 12.03
N ASP A 132 -32.73 3.84 12.36
CA ASP A 132 -31.53 4.32 13.06
C ASP A 132 -30.69 5.21 12.14
N ASP A 133 -30.59 4.92 10.83
CA ASP A 133 -29.89 5.76 9.84
C ASP A 133 -30.60 7.10 9.59
N ARG A 134 -31.94 7.13 9.54
CA ARG A 134 -32.69 8.40 9.44
C ARG A 134 -32.60 9.23 10.71
N THR A 135 -32.73 8.59 11.87
CA THR A 135 -32.53 9.30 13.15
C THR A 135 -31.07 9.68 13.37
N PHE A 136 -30.11 8.98 12.77
CA PHE A 136 -28.70 9.34 12.74
C PHE A 136 -28.52 10.69 12.02
N LEU A 137 -29.11 10.91 10.85
CA LEU A 137 -29.05 12.22 10.18
C LEU A 137 -29.66 13.38 10.99
N GLU A 138 -30.65 13.13 11.86
CA GLU A 138 -31.21 14.16 12.75
C GLU A 138 -30.37 14.38 14.02
N LYS A 139 -29.84 13.30 14.63
CA LYS A 139 -28.92 13.38 15.80
C LYS A 139 -27.56 13.99 15.43
N THR A 140 -27.16 13.86 14.17
CA THR A 140 -25.84 14.28 13.69
C THR A 140 -25.64 15.78 13.59
N GLU A 141 -26.67 16.63 13.55
CA GLU A 141 -26.42 18.07 13.46
C GLU A 141 -25.80 18.61 14.76
N GLU A 142 -26.36 18.27 15.92
CA GLU A 142 -25.77 18.65 17.22
C GLU A 142 -24.39 18.01 17.41
N GLY A 143 -24.26 16.73 17.05
CA GLY A 143 -22.98 16.01 17.07
C GLY A 143 -21.93 16.66 16.18
N TYR A 144 -22.32 17.10 14.99
CA TYR A 144 -21.45 17.77 14.03
C TYR A 144 -21.03 19.17 14.51
N GLN A 145 -21.93 19.93 15.14
CA GLN A 145 -21.54 21.22 15.75
C GLN A 145 -20.50 21.02 16.87
N ALA A 146 -20.64 19.98 17.70
CA ALA A 146 -19.64 19.63 18.69
C ALA A 146 -18.32 19.17 18.03
N TYR A 147 -18.41 18.40 16.94
CA TYR A 147 -17.26 17.99 16.14
C TYR A 147 -16.49 19.18 15.57
N LEU A 148 -17.20 20.19 15.03
CA LEU A 148 -16.60 21.41 14.48
C LEU A 148 -15.78 22.19 15.51
N GLN A 149 -16.22 22.25 16.77
CA GLN A 149 -15.46 22.91 17.84
C GLN A 149 -14.09 22.26 18.04
N LYS A 150 -14.00 20.93 17.88
CA LYS A 150 -12.76 20.17 17.94
C LYS A 150 -11.93 20.28 16.66
N ALA A 151 -12.59 20.18 15.50
CA ALA A 151 -11.91 20.12 14.21
C ALA A 151 -11.43 21.49 13.71
N ARG A 152 -12.13 22.57 14.07
CA ARG A 152 -11.84 23.97 13.71
C ARG A 152 -11.82 24.85 14.97
N PRO A 153 -10.84 24.68 15.89
CA PRO A 153 -10.85 25.41 17.17
C PRO A 153 -10.71 26.93 17.01
N LYS A 154 -10.13 27.42 15.91
CA LYS A 154 -10.03 28.85 15.57
C LYS A 154 -11.26 29.38 14.80
N GLY A 155 -12.28 28.56 14.60
CA GLY A 155 -13.50 28.89 13.89
C GLY A 155 -13.37 28.87 12.36
N LYS A 156 -14.50 29.11 11.69
CA LYS A 156 -14.64 29.07 10.22
C LYS A 156 -13.88 30.19 9.51
N GLU A 157 -13.81 31.39 10.11
CA GLU A 157 -13.13 32.53 9.50
C GLU A 157 -11.61 32.36 9.40
N ASP A 158 -10.97 31.68 10.36
CA ASP A 158 -9.55 31.31 10.26
C ASP A 158 -9.32 30.34 9.09
N ALA A 159 -10.21 29.35 8.92
CA ALA A 159 -10.13 28.42 7.80
C ALA A 159 -10.28 29.16 6.46
N ARG A 160 -11.24 30.08 6.33
CA ARG A 160 -11.40 30.94 5.13
C ARG A 160 -10.16 31.75 4.83
N ARG A 161 -9.57 32.39 5.84
CA ARG A 161 -8.33 33.15 5.69
C ARG A 161 -7.20 32.29 5.15
N ARG A 162 -6.94 31.12 5.77
CA ARG A 162 -5.89 30.18 5.31
C ARG A 162 -6.10 29.73 3.85
N ARG A 163 -7.35 29.54 3.44
CA ARG A 163 -7.71 29.18 2.06
C ARG A 163 -7.43 30.32 1.09
N ALA A 164 -7.83 31.55 1.43
CA ALA A 164 -7.54 32.72 0.61
C ALA A 164 -6.02 32.93 0.46
N GLU A 165 -5.26 32.84 1.55
CA GLU A 165 -3.79 32.91 1.53
C GLU A 165 -3.17 31.82 0.65
N ALA A 166 -3.67 30.58 0.74
CA ALA A 166 -3.21 29.48 -0.10
C ALA A 166 -3.52 29.75 -1.58
N VAL A 167 -4.72 30.24 -1.92
CA VAL A 167 -5.09 30.62 -3.29
C VAL A 167 -4.15 31.69 -3.83
N ASP A 168 -3.92 32.76 -3.08
CA ASP A 168 -3.03 33.86 -3.49
C ASP A 168 -1.60 33.36 -3.74
N GLN A 169 -1.06 32.55 -2.83
CA GLN A 169 0.29 31.98 -2.96
C GLN A 169 0.42 31.08 -4.20
N CYS A 170 -0.57 30.22 -4.44
CA CYS A 170 -0.54 29.27 -5.56
C CYS A 170 -0.76 29.98 -6.90
N MET A 171 -1.66 30.96 -6.96
CA MET A 171 -1.92 31.76 -8.15
C MET A 171 -0.72 32.63 -8.52
N ALA A 172 -0.02 33.20 -7.54
CA ALA A 172 1.21 33.95 -7.78
C ALA A 172 2.31 33.10 -8.42
N ARG A 173 2.37 31.81 -8.10
CA ARG A 173 3.36 30.86 -8.64
C ARG A 173 2.93 30.16 -9.92
N HIS A 174 1.64 30.19 -10.25
CA HIS A 174 1.09 29.43 -11.37
C HIS A 174 1.82 29.70 -12.69
N ALA A 175 2.19 30.94 -12.99
CA ALA A 175 2.90 31.27 -14.23
C ALA A 175 4.26 30.55 -14.35
N GLU A 176 5.01 30.43 -13.26
CA GLU A 176 6.31 29.73 -13.25
C GLU A 176 6.13 28.22 -13.39
N VAL A 177 5.15 27.65 -12.68
CA VAL A 177 4.81 26.23 -12.76
C VAL A 177 4.30 25.86 -14.16
N ALA A 178 3.41 26.67 -14.73
CA ALA A 178 2.90 26.50 -16.08
C ALA A 178 4.01 26.58 -17.13
N ALA A 179 4.93 27.55 -17.02
CA ALA A 179 6.08 27.66 -17.91
C ALA A 179 6.98 26.42 -17.87
N ARG A 180 7.21 25.87 -16.67
CA ARG A 180 7.96 24.61 -16.53
C ARG A 180 7.22 23.43 -17.15
N VAL A 181 5.90 23.32 -16.95
CA VAL A 181 5.10 22.23 -17.54
C VAL A 181 5.11 22.33 -19.07
N GLU A 182 4.97 23.53 -19.62
CA GLU A 182 5.06 23.78 -21.07
C GLU A 182 6.45 23.42 -21.60
N GLN A 183 7.52 23.83 -20.92
CA GLN A 183 8.89 23.49 -21.31
C GLN A 183 9.17 21.99 -21.28
N THR A 184 8.69 21.30 -20.25
CA THR A 184 9.00 19.88 -20.02
C THR A 184 8.12 18.96 -20.85
N TYR A 185 6.81 19.22 -20.89
CA TYR A 185 5.81 18.32 -21.46
C TYR A 185 5.24 18.84 -22.79
N GLY A 186 5.45 20.11 -23.14
CA GLY A 186 4.80 20.76 -24.28
C GLY A 186 3.30 20.93 -24.09
N LEU A 187 2.82 20.99 -22.84
CA LEU A 187 1.41 21.09 -22.47
C LEU A 187 1.12 22.38 -21.70
N LEU A 188 -0.04 22.97 -21.92
CA LEU A 188 -0.49 24.17 -21.21
C LEU A 188 -1.16 23.80 -19.88
N LEU A 189 -0.64 24.28 -18.75
CA LEU A 189 -1.24 24.00 -17.45
C LEU A 189 -2.41 24.96 -17.14
N PRO A 190 -3.60 24.47 -16.76
CA PRO A 190 -4.74 25.31 -16.40
C PRO A 190 -4.60 25.89 -14.99
N LYS A 191 -5.25 27.04 -14.73
CA LYS A 191 -5.21 27.70 -13.41
C LYS A 191 -5.88 26.87 -12.32
N HIS A 192 -6.86 26.03 -12.66
CA HIS A 192 -7.49 25.18 -11.65
C HIS A 192 -6.50 24.18 -11.01
N ALA A 193 -5.38 23.84 -11.66
CA ALA A 193 -4.32 23.05 -11.01
C ALA A 193 -3.72 23.78 -9.80
N ALA A 194 -3.57 25.11 -9.88
CA ALA A 194 -3.14 25.93 -8.75
C ALA A 194 -4.21 25.95 -7.63
N LEU A 195 -5.49 26.01 -7.99
CA LEU A 195 -6.59 25.90 -7.02
C LEU A 195 -6.63 24.54 -6.34
N THR A 196 -6.41 23.45 -7.06
CA THR A 196 -6.36 22.11 -6.47
C THR A 196 -5.23 22.00 -5.44
N TRP A 197 -4.04 22.53 -5.74
CA TRP A 197 -2.96 22.57 -4.75
C TRP A 197 -3.28 23.52 -3.58
N ALA A 198 -3.86 24.69 -3.84
CA ALA A 198 -4.30 25.62 -2.80
C ALA A 198 -5.32 24.97 -1.85
N PHE A 199 -6.28 24.23 -2.40
CA PHE A 199 -7.25 23.46 -1.63
C PHE A 199 -6.55 22.49 -0.68
N PHE A 200 -5.76 21.55 -1.20
CA PHE A 200 -5.09 20.54 -0.39
C PHE A 200 -4.12 21.15 0.64
N SER A 201 -3.32 22.14 0.26
CA SER A 201 -2.37 22.81 1.17
C SER A 201 -3.06 23.63 2.27
N SER A 202 -4.33 24.00 2.07
CA SER A 202 -5.13 24.73 3.07
C SER A 202 -5.91 23.81 4.03
N LEU A 203 -5.98 22.50 3.77
CA LEU A 203 -6.74 21.58 4.63
C LEU A 203 -6.06 21.41 5.99
N SER A 204 -6.88 21.42 7.04
CA SER A 204 -6.48 21.01 8.38
C SER A 204 -6.30 19.48 8.46
N PRO A 205 -5.62 18.96 9.49
CA PRO A 205 -5.50 17.52 9.71
C PRO A 205 -6.83 16.77 9.79
N TYR A 206 -7.91 17.41 10.23
CA TYR A 206 -9.25 16.81 10.29
C TYR A 206 -9.90 16.75 8.91
N GLU A 207 -9.74 17.80 8.10
CA GLU A 207 -10.26 17.85 6.73
C GLU A 207 -9.56 16.83 5.81
N TRP A 208 -8.30 16.49 6.10
CA TRP A 208 -7.56 15.46 5.38
C TRP A 208 -8.06 14.03 5.61
N ARG A 209 -8.79 13.75 6.69
CA ARG A 209 -9.13 12.37 7.07
C ARG A 209 -10.00 11.66 6.05
N ALA A 210 -11.04 12.33 5.55
CA ALA A 210 -11.96 11.75 4.59
C ALA A 210 -11.26 11.33 3.28
N PRO A 211 -10.55 12.21 2.55
CA PRO A 211 -9.85 11.79 1.33
C PRO A 211 -8.74 10.77 1.60
N ALA A 212 -8.05 10.84 2.75
CA ALA A 212 -7.01 9.87 3.09
C ALA A 212 -7.59 8.47 3.34
N GLN A 213 -8.64 8.36 4.16
CA GLN A 213 -9.23 7.08 4.53
C GLN A 213 -10.02 6.42 3.41
N ARG A 214 -10.59 7.21 2.49
CA ARG A 214 -11.58 6.70 1.52
C ARG A 214 -11.09 6.70 0.08
N LEU A 215 -10.09 7.52 -0.24
CA LEU A 215 -9.51 7.59 -1.60
C LEU A 215 -7.99 7.31 -1.60
N GLY A 216 -7.36 7.12 -0.44
CA GLY A 216 -5.91 7.02 -0.35
C GLY A 216 -5.20 8.33 -0.69
N ILE A 217 -5.89 9.47 -0.56
CA ILE A 217 -5.36 10.78 -0.92
C ILE A 217 -4.92 11.50 0.35
N GLY A 218 -3.61 11.51 0.59
CA GLY A 218 -2.98 12.21 1.69
C GLY A 218 -1.95 13.24 1.22
N PRO A 219 -1.33 14.00 2.14
CA PRO A 219 -0.33 15.01 1.80
C PRO A 219 0.83 14.47 0.94
N TYR A 220 1.25 13.23 1.20
CA TYR A 220 2.33 12.57 0.43
C TYR A 220 1.91 12.24 -1.00
N THR A 221 0.71 11.70 -1.19
CA THR A 221 0.24 11.25 -2.50
C THR A 221 -0.16 12.44 -3.39
N VAL A 222 -0.68 13.53 -2.81
CA VAL A 222 -0.86 14.84 -3.50
C VAL A 222 0.47 15.50 -3.86
N SER A 223 1.55 15.20 -3.12
CA SER A 223 2.91 15.64 -3.43
C SER A 223 3.62 14.76 -4.47
N SER A 224 2.93 13.76 -5.03
CA SER A 224 3.40 13.00 -6.20
C SER A 224 2.87 13.67 -7.47
N GLY A 225 3.58 13.59 -8.58
CA GLY A 225 3.14 14.20 -9.85
C GLY A 225 3.36 15.72 -9.96
N VAL A 226 2.72 16.33 -10.96
CA VAL A 226 2.94 17.73 -11.34
C VAL A 226 2.42 18.73 -10.30
N LEU A 227 1.43 18.39 -9.47
CA LEU A 227 0.94 19.30 -8.42
C LEU A 227 2.04 19.68 -7.42
N SER A 228 2.99 18.77 -7.17
CA SER A 228 4.11 19.01 -6.26
C SER A 228 4.92 20.25 -6.61
N PHE A 229 4.97 20.66 -7.89
CA PHE A 229 5.71 21.84 -8.37
C PHE A 229 5.22 23.17 -7.81
N TYR A 230 4.02 23.22 -7.22
CA TYR A 230 3.57 24.41 -6.48
C TYR A 230 4.25 24.55 -5.11
N SER A 231 4.89 23.51 -4.58
CA SER A 231 5.83 23.64 -3.46
C SER A 231 7.17 24.22 -3.92
N GLU A 232 7.82 25.06 -3.11
CA GLU A 232 9.12 25.65 -3.47
C GLU A 232 10.18 24.57 -3.57
N ARG A 233 10.14 23.65 -2.60
CA ARG A 233 11.04 22.50 -2.50
C ARG A 233 10.99 21.62 -3.74
N ALA A 234 9.82 21.11 -4.13
CA ALA A 234 9.76 20.20 -5.27
C ALA A 234 10.05 20.92 -6.60
N PHE A 235 9.72 22.20 -6.70
CA PHE A 235 10.08 23.01 -7.87
C PHE A 235 11.60 23.13 -8.07
N GLN A 236 12.40 23.07 -7.02
CA GLN A 236 13.85 23.21 -7.15
C GLN A 236 14.58 21.88 -7.34
N ARG A 237 13.87 20.74 -7.26
CA ARG A 237 14.51 19.41 -7.35
C ARG A 237 15.12 19.18 -8.73
N PRO A 238 16.41 18.76 -8.81
CA PRO A 238 17.03 18.44 -10.07
C PRO A 238 16.52 17.09 -10.61
N LEU A 239 16.51 16.96 -11.93
CA LEU A 239 16.18 15.71 -12.61
C LEU A 239 17.19 14.60 -12.23
N LYS A 240 16.72 13.37 -12.05
CA LYS A 240 17.59 12.19 -11.89
C LYS A 240 18.40 12.00 -13.16
N GLU A 241 19.67 11.65 -13.01
CA GLU A 241 20.54 11.40 -14.16
C GLU A 241 19.98 10.23 -14.98
N GLY A 242 19.84 10.42 -16.29
CA GLY A 242 19.28 9.41 -17.20
C GLY A 242 17.76 9.25 -17.15
N PHE A 243 17.03 10.04 -16.34
CA PHE A 243 15.57 10.06 -16.37
C PHE A 243 15.04 11.11 -17.33
N GLU A 244 14.04 10.74 -18.11
CA GLU A 244 13.25 11.69 -18.90
C GLU A 244 12.14 12.29 -18.01
N PRO A 245 12.02 13.61 -17.90
CA PRO A 245 11.06 14.24 -16.98
C PRO A 245 9.60 13.97 -17.39
N GLN A 246 9.35 13.61 -18.66
CA GLN A 246 8.04 13.19 -19.15
C GLN A 246 7.57 11.86 -18.55
N MET A 247 8.46 11.08 -17.93
CA MET A 247 8.16 9.82 -17.24
C MET A 247 7.83 9.99 -15.75
N HIS A 248 7.79 11.22 -15.24
CA HIS A 248 7.48 11.49 -13.84
C HIS A 248 6.08 10.94 -13.46
N PHE A 249 6.06 9.85 -12.69
CA PHE A 249 4.87 9.10 -12.28
C PHE A 249 3.95 8.63 -13.42
N VAL A 250 4.50 8.29 -14.57
CA VAL A 250 3.72 7.72 -15.68
C VAL A 250 3.68 6.19 -15.54
N ALA A 251 2.48 5.59 -15.54
CA ALA A 251 2.29 4.16 -15.63
C ALA A 251 2.30 3.69 -17.10
N PRO A 252 2.67 2.42 -17.38
CA PRO A 252 2.73 1.86 -18.71
C PRO A 252 1.47 2.03 -19.55
N ALA A 253 0.27 2.00 -18.96
CA ALA A 253 -0.98 2.13 -19.69
C ALA A 253 -1.45 3.57 -19.89
N PHE A 254 -0.79 4.55 -19.24
CA PHE A 254 -1.24 5.94 -19.31
C PHE A 254 -0.95 6.53 -20.70
N PRO A 255 -2.00 6.99 -21.41
CA PRO A 255 -1.83 7.49 -22.75
C PRO A 255 -1.10 8.84 -22.73
N PRO A 256 -0.42 9.24 -23.83
CA PRO A 256 0.34 10.50 -23.89
C PRO A 256 -0.47 11.77 -23.55
N GLU A 257 -1.79 11.74 -23.76
CA GLU A 257 -2.76 12.79 -23.42
C GLU A 257 -2.87 13.03 -21.91
N ALA A 258 -2.52 12.05 -21.07
CA ALA A 258 -2.60 12.18 -19.63
C ALA A 258 -1.37 12.94 -19.07
N LEU A 259 -1.64 13.97 -18.27
CA LEU A 259 -0.64 14.61 -17.41
C LEU A 259 -0.94 14.28 -15.95
N ILE A 260 -0.12 13.43 -15.35
CA ILE A 260 -0.32 12.96 -13.98
C ILE A 260 -0.10 14.10 -13.00
N MET A 261 -1.17 14.45 -12.30
CA MET A 261 -1.20 15.56 -11.36
C MET A 261 -0.83 15.09 -9.96
N PHE A 262 -1.39 13.96 -9.53
CA PHE A 262 -1.11 13.29 -8.25
C PHE A 262 -1.63 11.86 -8.22
N LEU A 263 -1.30 11.14 -7.14
CA LEU A 263 -1.67 9.74 -6.92
C LEU A 263 -2.65 9.60 -5.75
N GLY A 264 -3.42 8.52 -5.74
CA GLY A 264 -4.04 7.91 -4.56
C GLY A 264 -3.58 6.46 -4.44
N ASP A 265 -4.12 5.70 -3.48
CA ASP A 265 -3.65 4.33 -3.22
C ASP A 265 -3.82 3.38 -4.42
N PHE A 266 -4.92 3.54 -5.17
CA PHE A 266 -5.26 2.70 -6.33
C PHE A 266 -5.62 3.51 -7.57
N HIS A 267 -5.30 4.81 -7.56
CA HIS A 267 -5.74 5.75 -8.59
C HIS A 267 -4.64 6.72 -8.99
N ALA A 268 -4.59 7.07 -10.27
CA ALA A 268 -3.84 8.25 -10.73
C ALA A 268 -4.81 9.32 -11.21
N PHE A 269 -4.60 10.55 -10.75
CA PHE A 269 -5.41 11.70 -11.08
C PHE A 269 -4.66 12.54 -12.11
N ALA A 270 -5.27 12.75 -13.27
CA ALA A 270 -4.60 13.38 -14.41
C ALA A 270 -5.45 14.44 -15.09
N LEU A 271 -4.79 15.35 -15.80
CA LEU A 271 -5.43 16.23 -16.77
C LEU A 271 -5.35 15.59 -18.16
N PHE A 272 -6.44 15.62 -18.91
CA PHE A 272 -6.52 14.98 -20.22
C PHE A 272 -6.50 16.00 -21.37
N TYR A 273 -5.52 15.88 -22.27
CA TYR A 273 -5.30 16.79 -23.38
C TYR A 273 -5.64 16.14 -24.71
N ASP A 274 -6.74 16.56 -25.33
CA ASP A 274 -6.99 16.19 -26.71
C ASP A 274 -6.01 16.89 -27.67
N ASP A 275 -5.64 18.15 -27.41
CA ASP A 275 -4.68 18.92 -28.21
C ASP A 275 -3.73 19.72 -27.31
N PRO A 276 -2.39 19.55 -27.43
CA PRO A 276 -1.42 20.24 -26.58
C PRO A 276 -1.40 21.76 -26.74
N ALA A 277 -1.98 22.31 -27.81
CA ALA A 277 -2.08 23.75 -28.04
C ALA A 277 -3.18 24.44 -27.21
N TYR A 278 -4.01 23.67 -26.52
CA TYR A 278 -5.13 24.15 -25.70
C TYR A 278 -5.02 23.65 -24.26
N LEU A 279 -5.84 24.21 -23.38
CA LEU A 279 -6.00 23.68 -22.02
C LEU A 279 -6.70 22.31 -22.06
N PRO A 280 -6.48 21.44 -21.04
CA PRO A 280 -7.05 20.10 -21.02
C PRO A 280 -8.58 20.15 -21.00
N SER A 281 -9.21 19.14 -21.58
CA SER A 281 -10.68 19.06 -21.69
C SER A 281 -11.35 18.68 -20.37
N GLY A 282 -10.58 18.20 -19.39
CA GLY A 282 -11.07 17.90 -18.04
C GLY A 282 -10.06 17.10 -17.20
N ALA A 283 -10.52 16.71 -16.02
CA ALA A 283 -9.83 15.80 -15.12
C ALA A 283 -10.29 14.35 -15.35
N VAL A 284 -9.33 13.44 -15.30
CA VAL A 284 -9.58 11.99 -15.44
C VAL A 284 -8.94 11.23 -14.30
N ILE A 285 -9.57 10.13 -13.93
CA ILE A 285 -9.04 9.13 -13.00
C ILE A 285 -8.65 7.90 -13.80
N TYR A 286 -7.50 7.34 -13.49
CA TYR A 286 -7.08 6.02 -13.94
C TYR A 286 -7.19 5.06 -12.76
N ASP A 287 -8.00 4.01 -12.92
CA ASP A 287 -7.96 2.87 -12.01
C ASP A 287 -6.78 1.95 -12.33
N MET A 288 -6.45 1.05 -11.41
CA MET A 288 -5.41 0.02 -11.62
C MET A 288 -5.78 -0.99 -12.72
N GLU A 289 -7.03 -0.98 -13.21
CA GLU A 289 -7.47 -1.78 -14.36
C GLU A 289 -7.23 -1.06 -15.71
N ASP A 290 -6.45 0.02 -15.70
CA ASP A 290 -6.05 0.79 -16.87
C ASP A 290 -7.22 1.47 -17.62
N LYS A 291 -8.37 1.64 -16.98
CA LYS A 291 -9.49 2.40 -17.55
C LYS A 291 -9.43 3.84 -17.08
N SER A 292 -9.39 4.75 -18.05
CA SER A 292 -9.59 6.17 -17.79
C SER A 292 -11.07 6.51 -17.69
N ARG A 293 -11.47 7.28 -16.68
CA ARG A 293 -12.84 7.80 -16.57
C ARG A 293 -12.80 9.30 -16.37
N TRP A 294 -13.76 9.99 -16.99
CA TRP A 294 -13.98 11.40 -16.71
C TRP A 294 -14.40 11.58 -15.26
N MET A 295 -13.74 12.51 -14.57
CA MET A 295 -14.09 12.85 -13.20
C MET A 295 -14.93 14.12 -13.11
N GLY A 296 -14.70 15.04 -14.06
CA GLY A 296 -15.23 16.39 -14.03
C GLY A 296 -14.37 17.33 -14.86
N GLU A 297 -14.80 18.59 -14.95
CA GLU A 297 -14.01 19.65 -15.58
C GLU A 297 -12.76 19.98 -14.75
N THR A 298 -12.87 19.90 -13.42
CA THR A 298 -11.78 20.10 -12.46
C THR A 298 -11.75 18.97 -11.42
N PHE A 299 -10.62 18.77 -10.74
CA PHE A 299 -10.53 17.83 -9.62
C PHE A 299 -11.46 18.18 -8.46
N LEU A 300 -11.70 19.47 -8.21
CA LEU A 300 -12.56 19.91 -7.11
C LEU A 300 -14.03 19.58 -7.37
N ASP A 301 -14.45 19.46 -8.64
CA ASP A 301 -15.81 19.05 -8.99
C ASP A 301 -16.05 17.61 -8.62
N PHE A 302 -15.12 16.74 -8.99
CA PHE A 302 -15.14 15.35 -8.58
C PHE A 302 -15.19 15.19 -7.06
N PHE A 303 -14.29 15.83 -6.32
CA PHE A 303 -14.26 15.68 -4.87
C PHE A 303 -15.55 16.18 -4.21
N ARG A 304 -16.19 17.21 -4.79
CA ARG A 304 -17.47 17.73 -4.32
C ARG A 304 -18.60 16.75 -4.59
N ASP A 305 -18.68 16.21 -5.80
CA ASP A 305 -19.72 15.26 -6.17
C ASP A 305 -19.56 13.94 -5.42
N TRP A 306 -18.33 13.44 -5.28
CA TRP A 306 -17.99 12.30 -4.43
C TRP A 306 -18.40 12.50 -2.96
N ALA A 307 -18.04 13.62 -2.35
CA ALA A 307 -18.40 13.89 -0.96
C ALA A 307 -19.92 14.07 -0.78
N ARG A 308 -20.60 14.68 -1.76
CA ARG A 308 -22.07 14.78 -1.78
C ARG A 308 -22.73 13.42 -1.90
N GLU A 309 -22.23 12.53 -2.75
CA GLU A 309 -22.74 11.16 -2.84
C GLU A 309 -22.58 10.41 -1.53
N LEU A 310 -21.40 10.46 -0.90
CA LEU A 310 -21.18 9.81 0.39
C LEU A 310 -22.10 10.34 1.52
N ILE A 311 -22.42 11.64 1.51
CA ILE A 311 -23.37 12.22 2.47
C ILE A 311 -24.81 11.85 2.14
N LYS A 312 -25.15 11.81 0.85
CA LYS A 312 -26.47 11.37 0.37
C LYS A 312 -26.70 9.89 0.69
N TYR A 313 -25.64 9.09 0.65
CA TYR A 313 -25.65 7.63 0.76
C TYR A 313 -24.74 7.15 1.90
N PRO A 314 -25.07 7.48 3.16
CA PRO A 314 -24.18 7.28 4.30
C PRO A 314 -23.95 5.80 4.65
N TRP A 315 -24.79 4.87 4.18
CA TRP A 315 -24.55 3.43 4.35
C TRP A 315 -23.24 2.98 3.69
N THR A 316 -22.76 3.68 2.67
CA THR A 316 -21.43 3.43 2.08
C THR A 316 -20.32 3.65 3.10
N LEU A 317 -20.57 4.44 4.15
CA LEU A 317 -19.64 4.74 5.25
C LEU A 317 -19.80 3.79 6.45
N ARG A 318 -20.53 2.68 6.29
CA ARG A 318 -20.65 1.67 7.35
C ARG A 318 -19.29 1.01 7.61
N GLY A 319 -18.96 0.86 8.89
CA GLY A 319 -17.80 0.08 9.34
C GLY A 319 -18.05 -1.42 9.23
N GLU A 320 -17.09 -2.22 9.71
CA GLU A 320 -17.22 -3.69 9.77
C GLU A 320 -18.39 -4.16 10.64
N ASP A 321 -18.87 -3.31 11.56
CA ASP A 321 -20.03 -3.59 12.42
C ASP A 321 -21.38 -3.30 11.75
N GLY A 322 -21.37 -2.89 10.48
CA GLY A 322 -22.56 -2.56 9.70
C GLY A 322 -23.21 -1.24 10.09
N LYS A 323 -22.61 -0.44 10.99
CA LYS A 323 -23.13 0.87 11.42
C LYS A 323 -22.35 2.00 10.76
N ILE A 324 -23.04 3.11 10.53
CA ILE A 324 -22.39 4.32 9.99
C ILE A 324 -21.37 4.82 11.02
N ASP A 325 -20.11 4.92 10.63
CA ASP A 325 -19.10 5.57 11.46
C ASP A 325 -19.34 7.08 11.47
N GLU A 326 -19.91 7.57 12.57
CA GLU A 326 -20.19 9.00 12.82
C GLU A 326 -18.98 9.89 12.59
N THR A 327 -17.79 9.44 13.00
CA THR A 327 -16.57 10.23 12.81
C THR A 327 -16.21 10.33 11.33
N THR A 328 -16.35 9.24 10.59
CA THR A 328 -16.11 9.23 9.13
C THR A 328 -17.13 10.10 8.40
N PHE A 329 -18.42 10.00 8.75
CA PHE A 329 -19.46 10.88 8.20
C PHE A 329 -19.15 12.37 8.45
N PHE A 330 -18.75 12.73 9.68
CA PHE A 330 -18.35 14.11 10.01
C PHE A 330 -17.08 14.56 9.28
N ASN A 331 -16.11 13.67 9.06
CA ASN A 331 -14.94 13.99 8.23
C ASN A 331 -15.34 14.33 6.79
N VAL A 332 -16.23 13.52 6.18
CA VAL A 332 -16.72 13.75 4.81
C VAL A 332 -17.48 15.08 4.72
N ARG A 333 -18.36 15.36 5.68
CA ARG A 333 -19.09 16.63 5.75
C ARG A 333 -18.16 17.84 5.91
N LEU A 334 -17.17 17.73 6.78
CA LEU A 334 -16.17 18.78 6.99
C LEU A 334 -15.33 19.05 5.74
N PHE A 335 -14.98 17.99 5.00
CA PHE A 335 -14.28 18.07 3.73
C PHE A 335 -15.16 18.71 2.64
N LEU A 336 -16.44 18.36 2.57
CA LEU A 336 -17.40 19.01 1.65
C LEU A 336 -17.53 20.51 1.93
N GLU A 337 -17.64 20.94 3.19
CA GLU A 337 -17.65 22.37 3.52
C GLU A 337 -16.39 23.08 3.05
N ALA A 338 -15.22 22.42 3.14
CA ALA A 338 -13.98 23.00 2.62
C ALA A 338 -14.03 23.17 1.10
N LEU A 339 -14.65 22.24 0.36
CA LEU A 339 -14.84 22.31 -1.10
C LEU A 339 -15.84 23.39 -1.52
N GLU A 340 -16.93 23.56 -0.77
CA GLU A 340 -17.92 24.62 -0.99
C GLU A 340 -17.31 26.00 -0.77
N GLU A 341 -16.42 26.14 0.20
CA GLU A 341 -15.68 27.38 0.42
C GLU A 341 -14.65 27.70 -0.68
N PHE A 342 -14.36 26.75 -1.58
CA PHE A 342 -13.59 26.97 -2.81
C PHE A 342 -14.46 27.19 -4.06
N GLU A 343 -15.78 27.09 -3.97
CA GLU A 343 -16.68 27.12 -5.13
C GLU A 343 -16.55 28.43 -5.92
N GLU A 344 -16.55 29.57 -5.25
CA GLU A 344 -16.41 30.89 -5.90
C GLU A 344 -15.09 31.02 -6.68
N TYR A 345 -13.96 30.61 -6.07
CA TYR A 345 -12.66 30.60 -6.75
C TYR A 345 -12.66 29.65 -7.96
N THR A 346 -13.30 28.50 -7.80
CA THR A 346 -13.39 27.47 -8.85
C THR A 346 -14.19 28.00 -10.04
N GLU A 347 -15.36 28.60 -9.84
CA GLU A 347 -16.16 29.18 -10.94
C GLU A 347 -15.42 30.28 -11.68
N GLN A 348 -14.77 31.20 -10.96
CA GLN A 348 -14.01 32.29 -11.58
C GLN A 348 -12.90 31.74 -12.49
N VAL A 349 -12.10 30.80 -11.98
CA VAL A 349 -11.01 30.19 -12.75
C VAL A 349 -11.54 29.32 -13.87
N ARG A 350 -12.66 28.62 -13.67
CA ARG A 350 -13.27 27.75 -14.67
C ARG A 350 -13.68 28.53 -15.90
N GLU A 351 -14.32 29.70 -15.76
CA GLU A 351 -14.69 30.52 -16.92
C GLU A 351 -13.46 30.95 -17.73
N GLU A 352 -12.36 31.32 -17.06
CA GLU A 352 -11.10 31.71 -17.70
C GLU A 352 -10.41 30.53 -18.40
N ASP A 353 -10.34 29.37 -17.74
CA ASP A 353 -9.72 28.16 -18.30
C ASP A 353 -10.56 27.61 -19.46
N ARG A 354 -11.89 27.55 -19.32
CA ARG A 354 -12.81 27.05 -20.35
C ARG A 354 -12.73 27.85 -21.65
N ALA A 355 -12.51 29.16 -21.58
CA ALA A 355 -12.30 30.00 -22.76
C ALA A 355 -11.04 29.62 -23.58
N ARG A 356 -10.13 28.83 -23.01
CA ARG A 356 -8.88 28.36 -23.62
C ARG A 356 -8.88 26.84 -23.88
N MET A 357 -9.96 26.13 -23.52
CA MET A 357 -10.14 24.73 -23.87
C MET A 357 -10.54 24.62 -25.34
N ARG A 358 -10.12 23.53 -26.00
CA ARG A 358 -10.58 23.23 -27.36
C ARG A 358 -12.03 22.75 -27.36
N TRP A 359 -12.33 21.83 -26.45
CA TRP A 359 -13.66 21.29 -26.19
C TRP A 359 -13.97 21.43 -24.71
N PRO A 360 -15.03 22.16 -24.31
CA PRO A 360 -15.46 22.20 -22.92
C PRO A 360 -15.80 20.80 -22.42
N TYR A 361 -15.54 20.52 -21.14
CA TYR A 361 -15.82 19.23 -20.50
C TYR A 361 -17.23 18.70 -20.80
N SER A 362 -18.25 19.54 -20.67
CA SER A 362 -19.65 19.16 -20.90
C SER A 362 -19.95 18.68 -22.33
N GLU A 363 -19.19 19.16 -23.31
CA GLU A 363 -19.28 18.70 -24.70
C GLU A 363 -18.43 17.43 -24.86
N ARG A 364 -17.20 17.46 -24.32
CA ARG A 364 -16.21 16.39 -24.48
C ARG A 364 -16.61 15.07 -23.82
N ALA A 365 -17.29 15.13 -22.67
CA ALA A 365 -17.77 13.96 -21.94
C ALA A 365 -18.90 13.22 -22.66
N GLN A 366 -19.58 13.85 -23.63
CA GLN A 366 -20.65 13.23 -24.43
C GLN A 366 -20.13 12.54 -25.70
N MET A 367 -18.83 12.65 -25.98
CA MET A 367 -18.21 12.06 -27.16
C MET A 367 -17.87 10.59 -26.94
N ALA A 368 -17.61 9.87 -28.04
CA ALA A 368 -17.32 8.44 -28.00
C ALA A 368 -16.25 8.07 -26.95
N GLU A 369 -16.60 7.15 -26.06
CA GLU A 369 -15.64 6.43 -25.24
C GLU A 369 -15.05 5.27 -26.03
N HIS A 370 -13.80 4.95 -25.72
CA HIS A 370 -13.15 3.75 -26.23
C HIS A 370 -13.00 2.75 -25.09
N ARG A 371 -12.56 1.52 -25.39
CA ARG A 371 -12.44 0.48 -24.36
C ARG A 371 -11.43 0.85 -23.27
N SER A 372 -10.38 1.58 -23.63
CA SER A 372 -9.41 2.18 -22.68
C SER A 372 -9.93 3.38 -21.89
N GLY A 373 -11.22 3.72 -22.04
CA GLY A 373 -11.89 4.81 -21.34
C GLY A 373 -12.11 6.04 -22.21
N VAL A 374 -11.59 7.19 -21.79
CA VAL A 374 -11.74 8.47 -22.51
C VAL A 374 -11.25 8.33 -23.95
N GLY A 375 -12.17 8.38 -24.92
CA GLY A 375 -11.88 8.17 -26.34
C GLY A 375 -11.04 9.28 -26.96
N ILE A 376 -10.91 9.31 -28.29
CA ILE A 376 -10.15 10.37 -28.98
C ILE A 376 -11.07 11.53 -29.33
N CYS A 377 -10.53 12.74 -29.44
CA CYS A 377 -11.24 13.85 -30.07
C CYS A 377 -10.33 14.67 -30.99
N THR A 378 -10.84 14.98 -32.18
CA THR A 378 -10.16 15.76 -33.21
C THR A 378 -11.15 16.65 -33.95
N ASP A 379 -10.65 17.61 -34.72
CA ASP A 379 -11.47 18.42 -35.62
C ASP A 379 -12.17 17.61 -36.72
N LEU A 380 -11.74 16.38 -36.95
CA LEU A 380 -12.34 15.46 -37.90
C LEU A 380 -13.46 14.63 -37.25
N GLY A 381 -13.60 14.65 -35.91
CA GLY A 381 -14.56 13.87 -35.11
C GLY A 381 -13.90 13.09 -33.98
N ASP A 382 -14.72 12.35 -33.22
CA ASP A 382 -14.36 11.59 -32.01
C ASP A 382 -14.06 10.10 -32.26
N GLY A 383 -14.17 9.65 -33.51
CA GLY A 383 -13.95 8.25 -33.87
C GLY A 383 -15.13 7.33 -33.55
N ALA A 384 -16.31 7.88 -33.27
CA ALA A 384 -17.53 7.09 -33.15
C ALA A 384 -17.74 6.18 -34.37
N GLY A 385 -18.03 4.90 -34.12
CA GLY A 385 -18.28 3.88 -35.16
C GLY A 385 -17.03 3.19 -35.72
N PHE A 386 -15.85 3.42 -35.14
CA PHE A 386 -14.67 2.63 -35.47
C PHE A 386 -14.78 1.20 -34.91
N GLU A 387 -14.63 0.21 -35.80
CA GLU A 387 -14.61 -1.21 -35.44
C GLU A 387 -13.19 -1.61 -34.98
N ILE A 388 -12.90 -1.43 -33.70
CA ILE A 388 -11.64 -1.90 -33.09
C ILE A 388 -11.84 -3.33 -32.59
N PRO A 389 -10.91 -4.28 -32.85
CA PRO A 389 -11.00 -5.64 -32.34
C PRO A 389 -11.21 -5.68 -30.82
N SER A 390 -12.25 -6.38 -30.38
CA SER A 390 -12.69 -6.40 -28.97
C SER A 390 -11.79 -7.24 -28.06
N ASP A 391 -10.90 -8.06 -28.61
CA ASP A 391 -9.92 -8.81 -27.82
C ASP A 391 -8.53 -8.71 -28.45
N ILE A 392 -7.78 -7.67 -28.09
CA ILE A 392 -6.44 -7.41 -28.63
C ILE A 392 -5.39 -8.42 -28.11
N HIS A 393 -5.72 -9.15 -27.04
CA HIS A 393 -4.81 -10.08 -26.37
C HIS A 393 -4.96 -11.52 -26.86
N ALA A 394 -6.18 -11.91 -27.28
CA ALA A 394 -6.46 -13.21 -27.85
C ALA A 394 -5.58 -13.55 -29.07
N ALA A 395 -5.03 -14.76 -29.09
CA ALA A 395 -4.20 -15.24 -30.19
C ALA A 395 -5.00 -15.29 -31.51
N GLU A 396 -6.27 -15.68 -31.43
CA GLU A 396 -7.23 -15.72 -32.53
C GLU A 396 -7.54 -14.33 -33.12
N SER A 397 -7.31 -13.26 -32.36
CA SER A 397 -7.53 -11.88 -32.81
C SER A 397 -6.33 -11.26 -33.50
N GLN A 398 -5.16 -11.91 -33.53
CA GLN A 398 -3.94 -11.34 -34.14
C GLN A 398 -4.14 -10.98 -35.61
N GLU A 399 -4.88 -11.79 -36.37
CA GLU A 399 -5.20 -11.49 -37.76
C GLU A 399 -6.09 -10.25 -37.86
N ALA A 400 -7.14 -10.16 -37.05
CA ALA A 400 -8.05 -9.01 -37.00
C ALA A 400 -7.31 -7.72 -36.60
N VAL A 401 -6.42 -7.79 -35.61
CA VAL A 401 -5.56 -6.67 -35.21
C VAL A 401 -4.62 -6.25 -36.34
N THR A 402 -4.00 -7.20 -37.03
CA THR A 402 -3.12 -6.92 -38.18
C THR A 402 -3.88 -6.23 -39.32
N GLN A 403 -5.10 -6.69 -39.61
CA GLN A 403 -5.98 -6.06 -40.60
C GLN A 403 -6.38 -4.64 -40.16
N ALA A 404 -6.70 -4.45 -38.87
CA ALA A 404 -7.00 -3.14 -38.30
C ALA A 404 -5.79 -2.19 -38.42
N VAL A 405 -4.56 -2.64 -38.13
CA VAL A 405 -3.32 -1.86 -38.30
C VAL A 405 -3.11 -1.46 -39.75
N ALA A 406 -3.31 -2.39 -40.69
CA ALA A 406 -3.21 -2.09 -42.12
C ALA A 406 -4.23 -1.03 -42.55
N ARG A 407 -5.47 -1.16 -42.06
CA ARG A 407 -6.55 -0.20 -42.31
C ARG A 407 -6.24 1.17 -41.71
N ALA A 408 -5.70 1.23 -40.49
CA ALA A 408 -5.24 2.46 -39.84
C ALA A 408 -4.18 3.18 -40.65
N ARG A 409 -3.16 2.47 -41.13
CA ARG A 409 -2.12 3.05 -42.00
C ARG A 409 -2.69 3.56 -43.33
N GLN A 410 -3.64 2.83 -43.91
CA GLN A 410 -4.30 3.27 -45.15
C GLN A 410 -5.07 4.58 -44.93
N LEU A 411 -5.94 4.64 -43.91
CA LEU A 411 -6.72 5.83 -43.59
C LEU A 411 -5.82 7.03 -43.26
N LEU A 412 -4.75 6.80 -42.51
CA LEU A 412 -3.74 7.82 -42.22
C LEU A 412 -3.09 8.37 -43.50
N ALA A 413 -2.74 7.51 -44.46
CA ALA A 413 -2.21 7.93 -45.76
C ALA A 413 -3.24 8.68 -46.63
N GLU A 414 -4.53 8.41 -46.43
CA GLU A 414 -5.65 9.14 -47.04
C GLU A 414 -5.94 10.48 -46.36
N GLY A 415 -5.22 10.82 -45.28
CA GLY A 415 -5.34 12.08 -44.54
C GLY A 415 -6.31 12.02 -43.35
N ASP A 416 -6.75 10.83 -42.94
CA ASP A 416 -7.60 10.62 -41.76
C ASP A 416 -6.82 9.90 -40.64
N PRO A 417 -6.22 10.63 -39.70
CA PRO A 417 -5.41 10.06 -38.63
C PRO A 417 -6.22 9.42 -37.49
N ARG A 418 -7.55 9.61 -37.45
CA ARG A 418 -8.37 9.24 -36.29
C ARG A 418 -8.34 7.75 -35.99
N TYR A 419 -8.51 6.89 -37.00
CA TYR A 419 -8.51 5.44 -36.78
C TYR A 419 -7.14 4.92 -36.31
N ALA A 420 -6.05 5.52 -36.80
CA ALA A 420 -4.70 5.21 -36.32
C ALA A 420 -4.48 5.64 -34.86
N LEU A 421 -4.97 6.82 -34.46
CA LEU A 421 -4.89 7.26 -33.07
C LEU A 421 -5.73 6.36 -32.15
N ALA A 422 -6.98 6.08 -32.53
CA ALA A 422 -7.90 5.23 -31.79
C ALA A 422 -7.32 3.83 -31.56
N LEU A 423 -6.92 3.15 -32.63
CA LEU A 423 -6.32 1.82 -32.57
C LEU A 423 -4.96 1.86 -31.83
N GLY A 424 -4.13 2.87 -32.09
CA GLY A 424 -2.83 3.03 -31.44
C GLY A 424 -2.94 3.13 -29.92
N ARG A 425 -3.96 3.84 -29.40
CA ARG A 425 -4.25 3.93 -27.96
C ARG A 425 -4.75 2.62 -27.36
N GLU A 426 -5.60 1.88 -28.08
CA GLU A 426 -6.08 0.57 -27.62
C GLU A 426 -4.93 -0.45 -27.56
N LEU A 427 -4.08 -0.47 -28.59
CA LEU A 427 -2.85 -1.26 -28.58
C LEU A 427 -1.89 -0.79 -27.48
N HIS A 428 -1.81 0.52 -27.23
CA HIS A 428 -1.02 1.06 -26.13
C HIS A 428 -1.52 0.50 -24.80
N CYS A 429 -2.80 0.65 -24.45
CA CYS A 429 -3.32 0.18 -23.16
C CYS A 429 -3.17 -1.35 -23.00
N ALA A 430 -3.41 -2.13 -24.07
CA ALA A 430 -3.20 -3.57 -24.09
C ALA A 430 -1.74 -4.00 -23.84
N CYS A 431 -0.76 -3.11 -24.01
CA CYS A 431 0.63 -3.40 -23.68
C CYS A 431 0.99 -3.09 -22.21
N GLY A 432 0.06 -2.55 -21.39
CA GLY A 432 0.37 -1.91 -20.10
C GLY A 432 -0.06 -2.65 -18.82
N VAL A 433 -0.89 -3.69 -18.92
CA VAL A 433 -1.55 -4.35 -17.76
C VAL A 433 -0.53 -5.01 -16.83
N PRO A 434 -0.30 -4.50 -15.60
CA PRO A 434 0.73 -5.00 -14.68
C PRO A 434 0.38 -6.35 -14.03
N ASP A 435 -0.91 -6.66 -13.88
CA ASP A 435 -1.39 -7.87 -13.20
C ASP A 435 -1.17 -9.15 -14.02
N ARG A 436 -1.07 -9.00 -15.34
CA ARG A 436 -0.53 -10.06 -16.18
C ARG A 436 0.98 -9.90 -16.12
N GLN A 437 1.70 -10.89 -15.62
CA GLN A 437 3.18 -11.00 -15.60
C GLN A 437 3.85 -10.91 -17.00
N ASN A 438 3.10 -10.48 -18.00
CA ASN A 438 3.37 -10.28 -19.40
C ASN A 438 3.00 -8.86 -19.82
N PHE A 439 3.95 -7.92 -19.74
CA PHE A 439 3.93 -6.80 -20.68
C PHE A 439 3.99 -7.39 -22.09
N SER A 440 2.83 -7.54 -22.73
CA SER A 440 2.78 -8.01 -24.11
C SER A 440 3.44 -6.95 -24.99
N THR A 441 4.68 -7.23 -25.40
CA THR A 441 5.41 -6.38 -26.35
C THR A 441 4.89 -6.56 -27.77
N LEU A 442 3.96 -7.51 -27.99
CA LEU A 442 3.44 -7.93 -29.29
C LEU A 442 3.01 -6.74 -30.15
N TRP A 443 2.31 -5.78 -29.53
CA TRP A 443 1.78 -4.61 -30.23
C TRP A 443 2.52 -3.31 -29.90
N GLN A 444 3.60 -3.34 -29.11
CA GLN A 444 4.23 -2.12 -28.62
C GLN A 444 4.80 -1.25 -29.76
N ALA A 445 5.41 -1.88 -30.76
CA ALA A 445 5.95 -1.19 -31.93
C ALA A 445 4.83 -0.60 -32.81
N GLU A 446 3.71 -1.32 -32.94
CA GLU A 446 2.56 -0.88 -33.73
C GLU A 446 1.79 0.24 -33.05
N ALA A 447 1.55 0.13 -31.74
CA ALA A 447 0.99 1.18 -30.91
C ALA A 447 1.80 2.48 -31.04
N LEU A 448 3.12 2.41 -30.84
CA LEU A 448 4.00 3.58 -30.95
C LEU A 448 3.94 4.20 -32.35
N SER A 449 4.10 3.37 -33.38
CA SER A 449 4.13 3.82 -34.78
C SER A 449 2.83 4.52 -35.19
N LEU A 450 1.68 3.92 -34.87
CA LEU A 450 0.36 4.48 -35.16
C LEU A 450 0.11 5.79 -34.40
N MET A 451 0.40 5.82 -33.09
CA MET A 451 0.19 7.01 -32.26
C MET A 451 1.06 8.18 -32.73
N VAL A 452 2.37 7.97 -32.91
CA VAL A 452 3.30 9.03 -33.36
C VAL A 452 2.85 9.60 -34.70
N ALA A 453 2.60 8.74 -35.69
CA ALA A 453 2.21 9.20 -37.03
C ALA A 453 0.85 9.90 -37.04
N ALA A 454 -0.11 9.45 -36.22
CA ALA A 454 -1.39 10.11 -36.06
C ALA A 454 -1.26 11.49 -35.37
N TYR A 455 -0.48 11.59 -34.30
CA TYR A 455 -0.21 12.87 -33.64
C TYR A 455 0.49 13.86 -34.55
N GLU A 456 1.50 13.42 -35.31
CA GLU A 456 2.18 14.27 -36.28
C GLU A 456 1.24 14.78 -37.38
N ALA A 457 0.38 13.90 -37.91
CA ALA A 457 -0.63 14.28 -38.92
C ALA A 457 -1.66 15.28 -38.36
N LEU A 458 -1.95 15.22 -37.06
CA LEU A 458 -2.80 16.18 -36.35
C LEU A 458 -2.06 17.47 -35.92
N GLY A 459 -0.75 17.57 -36.13
CA GLY A 459 0.07 18.69 -35.67
C GLY A 459 0.35 18.70 -34.16
N ARG A 460 0.17 17.57 -33.47
CA ARG A 460 0.28 17.41 -32.02
C ARG A 460 1.66 16.89 -31.59
N GLY A 461 2.73 17.57 -32.02
CA GLY A 461 4.11 17.10 -31.86
C GLY A 461 4.55 16.82 -30.41
N ALA A 462 4.03 17.56 -29.42
CA ALA A 462 4.31 17.31 -28.01
C ALA A 462 3.81 15.94 -27.55
N LEU A 463 2.61 15.53 -27.97
CA LEU A 463 2.04 14.22 -27.65
C LEU A 463 2.78 13.09 -28.38
N ALA A 464 3.18 13.31 -29.64
CA ALA A 464 4.05 12.38 -30.37
C ALA A 464 5.35 12.13 -29.59
N ARG A 465 6.01 13.21 -29.14
CA ARG A 465 7.25 13.11 -28.35
C ARG A 465 7.03 12.40 -27.01
N LYS A 466 5.93 12.68 -26.30
CA LYS A 466 5.56 11.95 -25.08
C LYS A 466 5.37 10.46 -25.35
N ALA A 467 4.73 10.08 -26.45
CA ALA A 467 4.54 8.68 -26.84
C ALA A 467 5.89 7.96 -27.06
N GLU A 468 6.83 8.60 -27.75
CA GLU A 468 8.19 8.07 -27.96
C GLU A 468 8.92 7.85 -26.63
N VAL A 469 8.96 8.88 -25.78
CA VAL A 469 9.63 8.82 -24.48
C VAL A 469 8.99 7.74 -23.61
N HIS A 470 7.66 7.68 -23.59
CA HIS A 470 6.92 6.69 -22.82
C HIS A 470 7.25 5.27 -23.29
N HIS A 471 7.12 4.96 -24.58
CA HIS A 471 7.44 3.62 -25.08
C HIS A 471 8.92 3.24 -24.92
N ALA A 472 9.85 4.19 -24.98
CA ALA A 472 11.27 3.94 -24.75
C ALA A 472 11.60 3.64 -23.28
N ASN A 473 10.80 4.16 -22.34
CA ASN A 473 11.05 4.06 -20.90
C ASN A 473 9.96 3.27 -20.16
N ARG A 474 9.15 2.50 -20.88
CA ARG A 474 7.93 1.88 -20.36
C ARG A 474 8.15 0.90 -19.20
N GLY A 475 9.36 0.37 -19.05
CA GLY A 475 9.75 -0.44 -17.88
C GLY A 475 9.94 0.37 -16.59
N ILE A 476 9.85 1.69 -16.63
CA ILE A 476 9.92 2.58 -15.47
C ILE A 476 8.48 2.85 -15.00
N PHE A 477 8.02 2.05 -14.05
CA PHE A 477 6.68 2.15 -13.49
C PHE A 477 6.61 3.21 -12.37
N MET A 478 5.78 4.25 -12.56
CA MET A 478 5.35 5.18 -11.50
C MET A 478 6.48 5.79 -10.66
N LYS A 479 7.63 6.09 -11.27
CA LYS A 479 8.79 6.62 -10.56
C LYS A 479 8.82 8.15 -10.56
N ASP A 480 9.24 8.70 -9.44
CA ASP A 480 9.61 10.10 -9.36
C ASP A 480 10.89 10.35 -10.19
N ALA A 481 10.77 11.15 -11.25
CA ALA A 481 11.89 11.57 -12.09
C ALA A 481 12.91 12.49 -11.38
N TYR A 482 12.59 13.11 -10.24
CA TYR A 482 13.44 14.11 -9.60
C TYR A 482 14.22 13.52 -8.40
N LYS A 483 15.44 14.04 -8.17
CA LYS A 483 16.25 13.65 -7.02
C LYS A 483 15.67 14.27 -5.76
N ASP A 484 15.79 13.58 -4.65
CA ASP A 484 15.64 14.22 -3.35
C ASP A 484 16.77 15.23 -3.18
N ALA A 485 16.49 16.34 -2.49
CA ALA A 485 17.53 17.29 -2.15
C ALA A 485 18.65 16.57 -1.41
N ASP A 486 19.90 16.81 -1.80
CA ASP A 486 21.07 16.14 -1.20
C ASP A 486 21.11 16.47 0.31
N PRO A 487 20.96 15.48 1.20
CA PRO A 487 20.96 15.72 2.63
C PRO A 487 22.29 16.31 3.15
N ALA A 488 23.36 16.31 2.34
CA ALA A 488 24.69 16.81 2.72
C ALA A 488 24.96 18.28 2.36
N THR A 489 24.20 18.92 1.47
CA THR A 489 24.46 20.31 1.02
C THR A 489 23.51 21.34 1.61
N GLU A 490 22.46 20.90 2.31
CA GLU A 490 21.51 21.76 2.98
C GLU A 490 21.54 21.51 4.50
N PRO A 491 21.41 22.55 5.34
CA PRO A 491 21.12 22.34 6.74
C PRO A 491 19.81 21.56 6.81
N LEU A 492 19.84 20.34 7.35
CA LEU A 492 18.68 19.48 7.56
C LEU A 492 17.47 20.32 8.00
N GLY A 493 16.60 20.64 7.05
CA GLY A 493 15.36 21.35 7.32
C GLY A 493 14.55 20.51 8.31
N LEU A 494 13.89 21.18 9.25
CA LEU A 494 13.17 20.58 10.37
C LEU A 494 12.20 19.43 9.97
N GLU A 495 11.76 19.33 8.71
CA GLU A 495 10.97 18.21 8.20
C GLU A 495 11.60 16.84 8.47
N PHE A 496 12.94 16.72 8.46
CA PHE A 496 13.62 15.44 8.76
C PHE A 496 13.70 15.15 10.27
N ALA A 497 13.64 16.17 11.12
CA ALA A 497 13.61 16.03 12.58
C ALA A 497 12.19 15.78 13.11
N VAL A 498 11.16 16.30 12.42
CA VAL A 498 9.74 16.05 12.74
C VAL A 498 9.34 14.60 12.41
N SER A 499 9.97 13.99 11.40
CA SER A 499 9.81 12.56 11.11
C SER A 499 10.31 11.63 12.23
N LEU A 500 11.18 12.10 13.13
CA LEU A 500 11.73 11.31 14.25
C LEU A 500 10.93 11.48 15.55
N ALA A 501 10.03 12.47 15.63
CA ALA A 501 9.18 12.72 16.78
C ALA A 501 7.78 12.20 16.48
N GLY A 502 7.55 10.91 16.75
CA GLY A 502 6.24 10.28 16.60
C GLY A 502 5.20 10.84 17.57
N ASP A 503 4.57 11.95 17.21
CA ASP A 503 3.15 12.28 17.42
C ASP A 503 2.77 13.60 16.75
N TYR A 504 1.59 13.60 16.13
CA TYR A 504 0.81 14.69 15.53
C TYR A 504 1.18 16.13 15.96
N PHE A 505 2.08 16.80 15.25
CA PHE A 505 2.12 18.27 15.18
C PHE A 505 2.79 18.76 13.89
N PRO A 506 2.03 19.13 12.84
CA PRO A 506 2.56 19.96 11.77
C PRO A 506 2.39 21.43 12.17
N PHE A 507 3.42 22.05 12.74
CA PHE A 507 3.55 23.51 12.68
C PHE A 507 4.18 23.86 11.33
N LEU A 508 3.39 24.49 10.46
CA LEU A 508 3.90 25.29 9.34
C LEU A 508 4.62 26.51 9.93
N ILE A 509 5.96 26.50 9.92
CA ILE A 509 6.76 27.68 10.25
C ILE A 509 6.91 28.51 8.97
N GLN A 510 6.09 29.54 8.81
CA GLN A 510 6.28 30.57 7.78
C GLN A 510 7.11 31.74 8.34
N ARG A 511 8.14 32.13 7.59
CA ARG A 511 8.91 33.40 7.57
C ARG A 511 8.77 34.34 8.79
N GLY A 512 9.52 34.07 9.85
CA GLY A 512 9.97 35.13 10.77
C GLY A 512 11.38 34.89 11.28
N GLU A 513 12.08 35.97 11.61
CA GLU A 513 13.41 35.93 12.23
C GLU A 513 13.29 35.41 13.67
N TYR A 514 13.51 34.12 13.87
CA TYR A 514 13.65 33.58 15.22
C TYR A 514 15.01 34.00 15.78
N LYS A 515 15.02 34.74 16.89
CA LYS A 515 16.24 34.97 17.68
C LYS A 515 16.35 33.88 18.72
N LEU A 516 17.47 33.17 18.71
CA LEU A 516 17.82 32.21 19.76
C LEU A 516 18.57 32.96 20.86
N GLY A 517 17.92 33.16 22.00
CA GLY A 517 18.46 33.84 23.18
C GLY A 517 18.33 32.96 24.43
N PHE A 518 19.14 33.26 25.43
CA PHE A 518 18.90 32.77 26.78
C PHE A 518 18.11 33.86 27.49
N GLU A 519 16.83 33.63 27.72
CA GLU A 519 15.98 34.54 28.47
C GLU A 519 15.34 33.78 29.63
N THR A 520 15.30 34.40 30.80
CA THR A 520 14.51 33.90 31.93
C THR A 520 13.02 34.04 31.60
N ALA A 521 12.14 33.34 32.34
CA ALA A 521 10.69 33.34 32.06
C ALA A 521 10.02 34.74 32.13
N ASP A 522 10.72 35.76 32.65
CA ASP A 522 10.31 37.17 32.71
C ASP A 522 10.86 38.03 31.54
N GLY A 523 11.50 37.42 30.53
CA GLY A 523 11.97 38.11 29.31
C GLY A 523 13.25 38.92 29.48
N GLN A 524 14.01 38.72 30.56
CA GLN A 524 15.35 39.30 30.69
C GLN A 524 16.41 38.36 30.11
N ALA A 525 17.45 38.92 29.49
CA ALA A 525 18.60 38.15 29.03
C ALA A 525 19.26 37.43 30.22
N ALA A 526 19.16 36.10 30.24
CA ALA A 526 19.73 35.24 31.26
C ALA A 526 21.21 34.96 30.95
N ASP A 527 22.02 34.81 32.00
CA ASP A 527 23.35 34.20 31.84
C ASP A 527 23.13 32.74 31.37
N PRO A 528 23.77 32.25 30.29
CA PRO A 528 23.59 30.87 29.81
C PRO A 528 23.75 29.78 30.88
N SER A 529 24.45 30.07 31.98
CA SER A 529 24.56 29.16 33.12
C SER A 529 23.25 28.90 33.85
N ASP A 530 22.29 29.82 33.77
CA ASP A 530 21.00 29.72 34.48
C ASP A 530 19.97 28.88 33.69
N CYS A 531 20.24 28.67 32.39
CA CYS A 531 19.41 27.87 31.49
C CYS A 531 19.84 26.39 31.41
N ILE A 532 20.90 26.00 32.13
CA ILE A 532 21.42 24.63 32.17
C ILE A 532 21.46 24.18 33.63
N GLN A 533 20.65 23.19 33.98
CA GLN A 533 20.57 22.62 35.33
C GLN A 533 20.95 21.14 35.28
N LEU A 534 21.84 20.70 36.17
CA LEU A 534 22.15 19.27 36.32
C LEU A 534 21.65 18.82 37.69
N GLN A 535 20.62 17.98 37.71
CA GLN A 535 20.02 17.46 38.94
C GLN A 535 19.82 15.96 38.82
N ASP A 536 20.28 15.20 39.81
CA ASP A 536 20.15 13.72 39.89
C ASP A 536 20.69 12.95 38.67
N GLY A 537 21.69 13.52 37.98
CA GLY A 537 22.25 12.96 36.74
C GLY A 537 21.42 13.25 35.49
N ILE A 538 20.43 14.15 35.58
CA ILE A 538 19.65 14.65 34.43
C ILE A 538 20.12 16.09 34.13
N LEU A 539 20.73 16.28 32.97
CA LEU A 539 21.06 17.60 32.41
C LEU A 539 19.81 18.18 31.74
N THR A 540 19.24 19.21 32.32
CA THR A 540 18.12 19.99 31.80
C THR A 540 18.65 21.26 31.14
N MET A 541 18.36 21.45 29.85
CA MET A 541 18.72 22.67 29.11
C MET A 541 17.45 23.31 28.58
N THR A 542 17.22 24.57 28.94
CA THR A 542 16.05 25.35 28.49
C THR A 542 16.49 26.40 27.49
N LEU A 543 15.92 26.37 26.28
CA LEU A 543 16.19 27.32 25.21
C LEU A 543 14.94 28.15 24.94
N ALA A 544 15.09 29.48 24.89
CA ALA A 544 14.00 30.38 24.51
C ALA A 544 14.08 30.68 23.01
N PHE A 545 12.98 30.45 22.31
CA PHE A 545 12.79 30.83 20.92
C PHE A 545 11.80 31.98 20.88
N THR A 546 12.30 33.18 20.64
CA THR A 546 11.46 34.37 20.48
C THR A 546 11.25 34.65 19.00
N HIS A 547 9.98 34.62 18.59
CA HIS A 547 9.52 35.12 17.30
C HIS A 547 8.96 36.51 17.52
N THR A 548 9.54 37.53 16.89
CA THR A 548 8.97 38.88 16.91
C THR A 548 8.18 39.08 15.64
N ASP A 549 6.88 39.34 15.77
CA ASP A 549 6.04 39.70 14.64
C ASP A 549 6.48 41.09 14.13
N PRO A 550 6.94 41.21 12.87
CA PRO A 550 7.44 42.47 12.34
C PRO A 550 6.35 43.54 12.16
N GLU A 551 5.06 43.20 12.24
CA GLU A 551 3.96 44.16 12.05
C GLU A 551 3.49 44.85 13.34
N ASP A 552 3.66 44.22 14.50
CA ASP A 552 3.21 44.80 15.79
C ASP A 552 4.26 44.80 16.93
N ASP A 553 5.49 44.37 16.64
CA ASP A 553 6.59 44.25 17.63
C ASP A 553 6.28 43.28 18.79
N SER A 554 5.22 42.46 18.69
CA SER A 554 4.91 41.45 19.69
C SER A 554 5.88 40.26 19.56
N ALA A 555 6.48 39.88 20.69
CA ALA A 555 7.34 38.71 20.76
C ALA A 555 6.55 37.52 21.32
N VAL A 556 6.35 36.49 20.50
CA VAL A 556 5.85 35.20 20.96
C VAL A 556 7.06 34.30 21.22
N GLY A 557 7.37 34.11 22.49
CA GLY A 557 8.39 33.18 22.96
C GLY A 557 7.81 31.79 23.19
N PHE A 558 8.49 30.74 22.76
CA PHE A 558 8.29 29.41 23.32
C PHE A 558 9.61 28.85 23.86
N PHE A 559 9.51 28.10 24.96
CA PHE A 559 10.66 27.50 25.61
C PHE A 559 10.72 26.02 25.23
N VAL A 560 11.89 25.56 24.82
CA VAL A 560 12.17 24.14 24.64
C VAL A 560 13.09 23.71 25.75
N THR A 561 12.58 22.90 26.67
CA THR A 561 13.37 22.28 27.73
C THR A 561 13.69 20.84 27.33
N ALA A 562 14.97 20.55 27.12
CA ALA A 562 15.46 19.21 26.85
C ALA A 562 16.11 18.63 28.12
N GLN A 563 15.77 17.39 28.47
CA GLN A 563 16.34 16.68 29.61
C GLN A 563 17.13 15.46 29.13
N TYR A 564 18.37 15.32 29.60
CA TYR A 564 19.27 14.24 29.22
C TYR A 564 19.78 13.51 30.45
N ASP A 565 19.55 12.20 30.52
CA ASP A 565 20.21 11.35 31.53
C ASP A 565 21.69 11.16 31.17
N VAL A 566 22.55 11.83 31.92
CA VAL A 566 24.00 11.89 31.71
C VAL A 566 24.64 10.52 31.88
N LYS A 567 23.99 9.55 32.55
CA LYS A 567 24.48 8.17 32.67
C LYS A 567 24.34 7.36 31.38
N ASN A 568 23.44 7.74 30.49
CA ASN A 568 23.08 7.00 29.27
C ASN A 568 23.57 7.67 27.98
N VAL A 569 24.13 8.87 28.08
CA VAL A 569 24.75 9.56 26.94
C VAL A 569 26.25 9.31 26.98
N SER A 570 26.76 8.50 26.04
CA SER A 570 28.21 8.37 25.92
C SER A 570 28.82 9.73 25.58
N VAL A 571 29.96 10.06 26.21
CA VAL A 571 30.73 11.29 25.95
C VAL A 571 30.94 11.49 24.44
N GLN A 572 31.07 10.40 23.67
CA GLN A 572 31.20 10.40 22.23
C GLN A 572 29.91 10.76 21.48
N ARG A 573 28.73 10.34 21.94
CA ARG A 573 27.42 10.77 21.39
C ARG A 573 27.15 12.24 21.70
N PHE A 574 27.45 12.68 22.92
CA PHE A 574 27.36 14.10 23.28
C PHE A 574 28.31 14.97 22.45
N HIS A 575 29.54 14.48 22.20
CA HIS A 575 30.49 15.16 21.31
C HIS A 575 30.05 15.20 19.85
N SER A 576 29.48 14.12 19.31
CA SER A 576 28.93 14.13 17.94
C SER A 576 27.74 15.08 17.80
N PHE A 577 26.90 15.16 18.83
CA PHE A 577 25.79 16.12 18.91
C PHE A 577 26.31 17.58 18.97
N LEU A 578 27.27 17.87 19.85
CA LEU A 578 27.89 19.19 19.94
C LEU A 578 28.71 19.56 18.69
N ALA A 579 29.34 18.59 18.02
CA ALA A 579 30.05 18.81 16.76
C ALA A 579 29.08 19.13 15.61
N GLY A 580 27.92 18.47 15.57
CA GLY A 580 26.82 18.81 14.66
C GLY A 580 26.32 20.24 14.88
N TRP A 581 26.15 20.63 16.15
CA TRP A 581 25.75 21.99 16.54
C TRP A 581 26.82 23.06 16.27
N GLN A 582 28.10 22.77 16.54
CA GLN A 582 29.23 23.65 16.24
C GLN A 582 29.35 23.97 14.74
N LYS A 583 28.95 23.00 13.90
CA LYS A 583 28.96 23.14 12.44
C LYS A 583 27.77 23.97 11.94
N GLY A 584 26.65 23.97 12.66
CA GLY A 584 25.46 24.79 12.36
C GLY A 584 25.51 26.22 12.91
N PHE A 585 26.14 26.44 14.08
CA PHE A 585 26.04 27.72 14.82
C PHE A 585 27.37 28.16 15.48
N PRO A 586 28.38 28.62 14.70
CA PRO A 586 29.76 28.82 15.18
C PRO A 586 29.96 29.96 16.20
N ASP A 587 29.07 30.96 16.27
CA ASP A 587 29.17 32.05 17.25
C ASP A 587 28.65 31.66 18.65
N ILE A 588 27.76 30.67 18.72
CA ILE A 588 27.23 30.09 19.97
C ILE A 588 28.33 29.26 20.66
N ALA A 589 29.06 28.47 19.88
CA ALA A 589 30.18 27.66 20.37
C ALA A 589 31.31 28.49 21.00
N ARG A 590 31.52 29.74 20.54
CA ARG A 590 32.51 30.66 21.11
C ARG A 590 32.08 31.22 22.47
N ARG A 591 30.76 31.38 22.69
CA ARG A 591 30.18 31.87 23.95
C ARG A 591 30.06 30.78 25.02
N TRP A 592 29.91 29.51 24.63
CA TRP A 592 29.70 28.39 25.56
C TRP A 592 30.99 27.80 26.14
N LYS A 593 32.14 28.12 25.54
CA LYS A 593 33.43 27.56 25.94
C LYS A 593 33.78 27.78 27.43
N PRO A 594 33.55 28.96 28.05
CA PRO A 594 33.80 29.16 29.47
C PRO A 594 32.90 28.33 30.40
N CYS A 595 31.62 28.10 30.04
CA CYS A 595 30.69 27.27 30.83
C CYS A 595 31.08 25.79 30.78
N ILE A 596 31.49 25.30 29.60
CA ILE A 596 31.98 23.92 29.44
C ILE A 596 33.30 23.71 30.18
N ASP A 597 34.20 24.69 30.15
CA ASP A 597 35.47 24.62 30.89
C ASP A 597 35.25 24.70 32.42
N ARG A 598 34.17 25.34 32.88
CA ARG A 598 33.77 25.42 34.30
C ARG A 598 33.06 24.15 34.80
N LEU A 599 32.11 23.59 34.04
CA LEU A 599 31.47 22.31 34.37
C LEU A 599 32.50 21.18 34.47
N ARG A 600 33.53 21.18 33.61
CA ARG A 600 34.67 20.27 33.72
C ARG A 600 35.46 20.46 35.02
N ALA A 601 35.69 21.69 35.45
CA ALA A 601 36.42 21.98 36.68
C ALA A 601 35.61 21.65 37.95
N GLU A 602 34.28 21.78 37.90
CA GLU A 602 33.36 21.46 39.01
C GLU A 602 33.11 19.94 39.12
N GLU A 603 33.06 19.23 38.00
CA GLU A 603 33.04 17.76 37.94
C GLU A 603 34.36 17.14 38.42
N ASP A 604 35.51 17.71 38.02
CA ASP A 604 36.83 17.34 38.55
C ASP A 604 36.97 17.63 40.07
N ALA A 605 36.13 18.50 40.63
CA ALA A 605 36.12 18.89 42.05
C ALA A 605 35.05 18.20 42.92
N GLY A 606 34.08 17.51 42.32
CA GLY A 606 33.13 16.63 43.00
C GLY A 606 32.11 17.30 43.93
N GLN A 607 31.52 18.43 43.55
CA GLN A 607 30.52 19.15 44.37
C GLN A 607 29.10 19.11 43.77
N GLU A 608 28.11 18.73 44.59
CA GLU A 608 26.66 18.85 44.29
C GLU A 608 26.14 20.25 44.65
N VAL A 609 25.30 20.83 43.78
CA VAL A 609 24.69 22.16 43.95
C VAL A 609 23.18 22.04 43.74
N ILE A 610 22.39 22.13 44.81
CA ILE A 610 20.95 22.40 44.76
C ILE A 610 20.57 23.28 45.97
N ASP A 611 19.94 24.44 45.73
CA ASP A 611 18.60 24.73 46.30
C ASP A 611 17.95 26.06 45.83
N ALA A 612 16.64 25.92 45.60
CA ALA A 612 15.50 26.86 45.80
C ALA A 612 15.03 27.81 44.69
N MET A 613 13.80 27.57 44.19
CA MET A 613 12.79 28.62 43.92
C MET A 613 11.37 28.12 44.24
N ASP A 614 10.54 29.04 44.76
CA ASP A 614 9.35 28.85 45.60
C ASP A 614 8.03 29.00 44.80
N ILE A 615 7.05 28.15 45.06
CA ILE A 615 5.82 27.91 44.26
C ILE A 615 4.76 29.03 44.41
N ARG A 616 4.98 30.01 45.30
CA ARG A 616 3.99 31.03 45.65
C ARG A 616 3.73 32.10 44.59
N ASP A 617 4.67 32.36 43.70
CA ASP A 617 4.54 33.46 42.75
C ASP A 617 3.62 33.11 41.56
N MET A 618 3.55 31.83 41.16
CA MET A 618 2.70 31.37 40.04
C MET A 618 1.19 31.43 40.32
N TRP A 619 0.77 31.38 41.59
CA TRP A 619 -0.66 31.37 41.95
C TRP A 619 -1.30 32.77 41.83
N SER A 620 -0.51 33.83 42.07
CA SER A 620 -1.02 35.20 42.09
C SER A 620 -1.44 35.70 40.70
N ASP A 621 -0.82 35.17 39.64
CA ASP A 621 -1.07 35.60 38.26
C ASP A 621 -2.24 34.83 37.60
N TYR A 622 -2.49 33.59 38.02
CA TYR A 622 -3.57 32.76 37.48
C TYR A 622 -4.96 33.19 38.01
N ALA A 623 -5.03 33.63 39.27
CA ALA A 623 -6.28 34.06 39.91
C ALA A 623 -6.88 35.36 39.33
N LEU A 624 -6.09 36.13 38.56
CA LEU A 624 -6.55 37.35 37.89
C LEU A 624 -7.18 37.10 36.51
N ALA A 625 -7.00 35.91 35.93
CA ALA A 625 -7.40 35.63 34.55
C ALA A 625 -8.73 34.87 34.40
N ASN A 626 -9.23 34.19 35.45
CA ASN A 626 -10.40 33.32 35.32
C ASN A 626 -11.38 33.51 36.49
N GLU A 627 -12.52 34.16 36.24
CA GLU A 627 -13.66 34.34 37.16
C GLU A 627 -14.44 33.02 37.44
N ALA A 628 -13.75 31.89 37.62
CA ALA A 628 -14.37 30.61 37.93
C ALA A 628 -13.78 29.99 39.20
N ASN A 629 -14.66 29.50 40.08
CA ASN A 629 -14.41 28.86 41.38
C ASN A 629 -13.46 27.65 41.30
N THR A 630 -12.18 27.91 41.08
CA THR A 630 -11.11 26.90 41.06
C THR A 630 -10.27 27.15 42.31
N THR A 631 -10.17 26.15 43.19
CA THR A 631 -9.39 26.31 44.43
C THR A 631 -7.89 26.16 44.16
N GLU A 632 -7.06 26.65 45.08
CA GLU A 632 -5.60 26.46 45.02
C GLU A 632 -5.22 24.97 44.94
N GLU A 633 -6.03 24.08 45.50
CA GLU A 633 -5.87 22.63 45.40
C GLU A 633 -6.18 22.08 44.00
N ASP A 634 -7.21 22.59 43.31
CA ASP A 634 -7.58 22.15 41.97
C ASP A 634 -6.53 22.57 40.92
N PHE A 635 -5.97 23.76 41.07
CA PHE A 635 -4.86 24.23 40.23
C PHE A 635 -3.55 23.52 40.54
N ALA A 636 -3.25 23.28 41.82
CA ALA A 636 -2.08 22.49 42.22
C ALA A 636 -2.21 21.00 41.81
N TRP A 637 -3.43 20.48 41.62
CA TRP A 637 -3.70 19.17 41.03
C TRP A 637 -3.50 19.19 39.51
N ALA A 638 -4.08 20.17 38.80
CA ALA A 638 -3.96 20.28 37.34
C ALA A 638 -2.52 20.57 36.86
N ILE A 639 -1.75 21.38 37.61
CA ILE A 639 -0.32 21.60 37.37
C ILE A 639 0.48 20.33 37.67
N ARG A 640 0.16 19.59 38.75
CA ARG A 640 0.80 18.30 39.04
C ARG A 640 0.49 17.26 37.98
N ASP A 641 -0.75 17.18 37.52
CA ASP A 641 -1.18 16.24 36.49
C ASP A 641 -0.57 16.59 35.12
N GLY A 642 -0.58 17.88 34.74
CA GLY A 642 0.00 18.37 33.50
C GLY A 642 1.54 18.26 33.45
N LEU A 643 2.24 18.61 34.53
CA LEU A 643 3.71 18.46 34.64
C LEU A 643 4.13 16.99 34.80
N GLN A 644 3.24 16.11 35.25
CA GLN A 644 3.52 14.68 35.34
C GLN A 644 3.13 13.89 34.08
N ASN A 645 2.16 14.32 33.27
CA ASN A 645 1.57 13.45 32.23
C ASN A 645 1.71 13.96 30.77
N GLY A 646 2.20 15.18 30.54
CA GLY A 646 2.23 15.82 29.20
C GLY A 646 3.24 15.26 28.17
N GLY A 647 4.28 14.56 28.60
CA GLY A 647 5.23 13.83 27.73
C GLY A 647 5.48 12.38 28.17
N ARG A 648 4.89 11.99 29.30
CA ARG A 648 5.00 10.63 29.86
C ARG A 648 3.97 9.68 29.26
N ASN A 649 3.01 10.14 28.47
CA ASN A 649 1.85 9.32 28.10
C ASN A 649 2.23 8.06 27.31
N LYS A 650 3.10 8.10 26.30
CA LYS A 650 3.45 6.87 25.54
C LYS A 650 4.34 5.90 26.30
N GLU A 651 5.37 6.39 26.98
CA GLU A 651 6.29 5.55 27.76
C GLU A 651 5.64 5.03 29.04
N GLN A 652 4.77 5.82 29.68
CA GLN A 652 4.00 5.40 30.85
C GLN A 652 2.79 4.54 30.45
N GLN A 653 2.16 4.75 29.28
CA GLN A 653 1.18 3.81 28.75
C GLN A 653 1.83 2.51 28.31
N TYR A 654 3.04 2.56 27.75
CA TYR A 654 3.82 1.38 27.45
C TYR A 654 4.21 0.67 28.75
N ARG A 655 4.72 1.38 29.76
CA ARG A 655 4.98 0.81 31.08
C ARG A 655 3.71 0.33 31.78
N ALA A 656 2.58 1.00 31.64
CA ALA A 656 1.30 0.56 32.21
C ALA A 656 0.76 -0.66 31.47
N TYR A 657 0.94 -0.74 30.16
CA TYR A 657 0.67 -1.94 29.36
C TYR A 657 1.59 -3.09 29.78
N LEU A 658 2.89 -2.84 29.95
CA LEU A 658 3.82 -3.83 30.50
C LEU A 658 3.42 -4.24 31.92
N GLU A 659 3.09 -3.31 32.80
CA GLU A 659 2.68 -3.59 34.19
C GLU A 659 1.35 -4.36 34.25
N ALA A 660 0.42 -4.13 33.31
CA ALA A 660 -0.88 -4.78 33.26
C ALA A 660 -0.86 -6.15 32.57
N GLU A 661 -0.21 -6.25 31.40
CA GLU A 661 -0.23 -7.43 30.52
C GLU A 661 1.04 -8.29 30.63
N HIS A 662 2.15 -7.73 31.11
CA HIS A 662 3.47 -8.36 31.17
C HIS A 662 4.25 -8.03 32.47
N PRO A 663 3.73 -8.39 33.66
CA PRO A 663 4.27 -7.95 34.95
C PRO A 663 5.67 -8.53 35.30
N SER A 664 6.39 -9.12 34.35
CA SER A 664 7.74 -9.62 34.55
C SER A 664 8.74 -8.48 34.70
N ASP A 665 9.54 -8.54 35.76
CA ASP A 665 10.74 -7.71 35.92
C ASP A 665 11.74 -8.01 34.77
N ALA A 666 12.47 -6.99 34.30
CA ALA A 666 13.50 -7.10 33.27
C ALA A 666 14.54 -8.20 33.58
N GLU A 667 14.83 -8.46 34.86
CA GLU A 667 15.70 -9.57 35.25
C GLU A 667 15.06 -10.95 35.04
N GLN A 668 13.75 -11.07 35.19
CA GLN A 668 13.02 -12.29 34.88
C GLN A 668 12.99 -12.53 33.36
N ASP A 669 12.81 -11.48 32.56
CA ASP A 669 12.89 -11.54 31.10
C ASP A 669 14.27 -12.02 30.64
N LYS A 670 15.34 -11.38 31.12
CA LYS A 670 16.72 -11.82 30.81
C LYS A 670 16.98 -13.27 31.18
N ARG A 671 16.48 -13.73 32.34
CA ARG A 671 16.61 -15.15 32.75
C ARG A 671 15.84 -16.07 31.81
N ARG A 672 14.63 -15.68 31.38
CA ARG A 672 13.81 -16.43 30.43
C ARG A 672 14.52 -16.54 29.08
N TRP A 673 15.01 -15.42 28.54
CA TRP A 673 15.75 -15.37 27.27
C TRP A 673 17.03 -16.21 27.34
N ALA A 674 17.81 -16.08 28.43
CA ALA A 674 19.03 -16.85 28.64
C ALA A 674 18.75 -18.36 28.77
N ALA A 675 17.69 -18.75 29.49
CA ALA A 675 17.30 -20.15 29.63
C ALA A 675 16.82 -20.77 28.31
N ALA A 676 16.04 -20.01 27.51
CA ALA A 676 15.62 -20.46 26.18
C ALA A 676 16.84 -20.60 25.25
N LEU A 677 17.77 -19.65 25.29
CA LEU A 677 19.00 -19.69 24.50
C LEU A 677 19.91 -20.86 24.90
N GLU A 678 20.14 -21.06 26.19
CA GLU A 678 20.91 -22.19 26.72
C GLU A 678 20.31 -23.52 26.25
N THR A 679 18.99 -23.65 26.36
CA THR A 679 18.24 -24.83 25.89
C THR A 679 18.44 -25.05 24.39
N ALA A 680 18.26 -24.01 23.58
CA ALA A 680 18.39 -24.09 22.14
C ALA A 680 19.81 -24.48 21.71
N LEU A 681 20.82 -23.86 22.30
CA LEU A 681 22.23 -24.15 22.02
C LEU A 681 22.65 -25.54 22.50
N LEU A 682 22.07 -26.03 23.61
CA LEU A 682 22.27 -27.41 24.08
C LEU A 682 21.66 -28.43 23.11
N ARG A 683 20.50 -28.14 22.54
CA ARG A 683 19.80 -29.01 21.56
C ARG A 683 20.43 -28.96 20.17
N PHE A 684 21.01 -27.82 19.79
CA PHE A 684 21.50 -27.57 18.44
C PHE A 684 22.39 -28.69 17.87
N PRO A 685 23.39 -29.28 18.58
CA PRO A 685 24.20 -30.35 18.01
C PRO A 685 23.40 -31.58 17.58
N ALA A 686 22.37 -31.96 18.35
CA ALA A 686 21.52 -33.10 18.04
C ALA A 686 20.55 -32.80 16.89
N VAL A 687 19.96 -31.59 16.88
CA VAL A 687 19.09 -31.14 15.79
C VAL A 687 19.88 -31.01 14.48
N ALA A 688 21.05 -30.37 14.51
CA ALA A 688 21.93 -30.24 13.35
C ALA A 688 22.36 -31.62 12.82
N ALA A 689 22.69 -32.58 13.70
CA ALA A 689 23.01 -33.95 13.29
C ALA A 689 21.82 -34.67 12.65
N ARG A 690 20.59 -34.45 13.13
CA ARG A 690 19.37 -34.99 12.48
C ARG A 690 19.14 -34.34 11.13
N VAL A 691 19.25 -33.01 11.03
CA VAL A 691 19.10 -32.29 9.76
C VAL A 691 20.14 -32.74 8.73
N GLU A 692 21.40 -32.88 9.12
CA GLU A 692 22.47 -33.38 8.25
C GLU A 692 22.21 -34.83 7.82
N LYS A 693 21.77 -35.70 8.74
CA LYS A 693 21.47 -37.10 8.43
C LYS A 693 20.28 -37.24 7.49
N THR A 694 19.19 -36.50 7.73
CA THR A 694 17.92 -36.65 7.01
C THR A 694 17.92 -35.85 5.70
N TYR A 695 18.29 -34.58 5.76
CA TYR A 695 18.22 -33.65 4.63
C TYR A 695 19.54 -33.55 3.87
N GLY A 696 20.66 -33.94 4.49
CA GLY A 696 22.00 -33.74 3.91
C GLY A 696 22.46 -32.29 3.92
N LEU A 697 21.85 -31.44 4.76
CA LEU A 697 22.09 -29.99 4.82
C LEU A 697 22.75 -29.62 6.15
N ARG A 698 23.59 -28.58 6.15
CA ARG A 698 24.18 -28.03 7.38
C ARG A 698 23.28 -26.95 7.98
N LEU A 699 22.72 -27.22 9.15
CA LEU A 699 21.87 -26.27 9.85
C LEU A 699 22.72 -25.12 10.44
N PRO A 700 22.39 -23.84 10.17
CA PRO A 700 23.09 -22.71 10.78
C PRO A 700 22.62 -22.47 12.23
N LYS A 701 23.50 -21.95 13.07
CA LYS A 701 23.23 -21.74 14.51
C LYS A 701 22.17 -20.67 14.75
N HIS A 702 21.97 -19.72 13.83
CA HIS A 702 20.93 -18.71 14.01
C HIS A 702 19.50 -19.30 14.02
N VAL A 703 19.29 -20.53 13.54
CA VAL A 703 17.98 -21.23 13.69
C VAL A 703 17.71 -21.56 15.15
N ALA A 704 18.72 -22.02 15.89
CA ALA A 704 18.58 -22.24 17.33
C ALA A 704 18.31 -20.92 18.07
N LEU A 705 18.95 -19.83 17.62
CA LEU A 705 18.72 -18.50 18.16
C LEU A 705 17.29 -18.01 17.89
N ALA A 706 16.77 -18.23 16.68
CA ALA A 706 15.40 -17.89 16.36
C ALA A 706 14.40 -18.71 17.18
N TRP A 707 14.62 -20.02 17.32
CA TRP A 707 13.81 -20.86 18.20
C TRP A 707 13.85 -20.36 19.65
N ALA A 708 15.04 -20.00 20.16
CA ALA A 708 15.18 -19.44 21.50
C ALA A 708 14.37 -18.15 21.67
N TYR A 709 14.33 -17.29 20.65
CA TYR A 709 13.49 -16.09 20.65
C TYR A 709 12.02 -16.47 20.81
N PHE A 710 11.48 -17.33 19.94
CA PHE A 710 10.08 -17.77 20.00
C PHE A 710 9.72 -18.46 21.31
N SER A 711 10.54 -19.40 21.78
CA SER A 711 10.31 -20.12 23.03
C SER A 711 10.46 -19.24 24.27
N SER A 712 11.07 -18.07 24.11
CA SER A 712 11.17 -17.09 25.19
C SER A 712 10.01 -16.10 25.22
N LEU A 713 9.10 -16.10 24.23
CA LEU A 713 7.92 -15.26 24.26
C LEU A 713 6.93 -15.76 25.32
N GLN A 714 6.34 -14.83 26.09
CA GLN A 714 5.18 -15.12 26.91
C GLN A 714 3.95 -15.40 26.04
N GLU A 715 2.89 -15.97 26.61
CA GLU A 715 1.68 -16.32 25.85
C GLU A 715 1.07 -15.11 25.13
N SER A 716 1.01 -13.95 25.77
CA SER A 716 0.54 -12.69 25.17
C SER A 716 1.49 -12.16 24.11
N GLU A 717 2.82 -12.24 24.31
CA GLU A 717 3.84 -11.85 23.33
C GLU A 717 3.75 -12.75 22.08
N ALA A 718 3.59 -14.07 22.26
CA ALA A 718 3.50 -15.05 21.18
C ALA A 718 2.18 -14.92 20.41
N ARG A 719 1.05 -14.71 21.11
CA ARG A 719 -0.24 -14.43 20.48
C ARG A 719 -0.18 -13.16 19.66
N GLY A 720 0.34 -12.09 20.27
CA GLY A 720 0.54 -10.83 19.59
C GLY A 720 1.45 -10.95 18.37
N PHE A 721 2.54 -11.69 18.47
CA PHE A 721 3.44 -11.95 17.35
C PHE A 721 2.71 -12.61 16.17
N ARG A 722 1.87 -13.61 16.44
CA ARG A 722 1.00 -14.24 15.44
C ARG A 722 -0.03 -13.28 14.87
N GLU A 723 -0.66 -12.45 15.68
CA GLU A 723 -1.64 -11.47 15.20
C GLU A 723 -0.99 -10.36 14.34
N LEU A 724 0.24 -9.97 14.66
CA LEU A 724 0.98 -8.93 13.94
C LEU A 724 1.56 -9.42 12.61
N PHE A 725 2.15 -10.61 12.61
CA PHE A 725 2.96 -11.07 11.49
C PHE A 725 2.45 -12.37 10.86
N SER A 726 1.47 -13.04 11.48
CA SER A 726 0.99 -14.36 11.09
C SER A 726 2.08 -15.43 11.07
N ILE A 727 3.17 -15.25 11.84
CA ILE A 727 4.32 -16.15 11.78
C ILE A 727 4.36 -17.13 12.95
N ASP A 728 4.58 -18.39 12.61
CA ASP A 728 4.78 -19.48 13.55
C ASP A 728 6.07 -20.27 13.26
N PRO A 729 6.81 -20.70 14.30
CA PRO A 729 7.86 -21.70 14.15
C PRO A 729 7.33 -22.94 13.43
N ALA A 730 8.03 -23.36 12.38
CA ALA A 730 7.61 -24.47 11.54
C ALA A 730 8.82 -25.24 11.00
N GLY A 731 8.58 -26.34 10.30
CA GLY A 731 9.62 -27.10 9.63
C GLY A 731 10.69 -27.61 10.60
N VAL A 732 11.95 -27.33 10.32
CA VAL A 732 13.06 -27.84 11.17
C VAL A 732 13.12 -27.19 12.55
N MET A 733 12.40 -26.09 12.80
CA MET A 733 12.32 -25.50 14.14
C MET A 733 11.51 -26.37 15.11
N GLU A 734 10.59 -27.20 14.64
CA GLU A 734 9.84 -28.16 15.48
C GLU A 734 10.76 -29.20 16.16
N LEU A 735 11.93 -29.48 15.57
CA LEU A 735 12.91 -30.42 16.14
C LEU A 735 13.56 -29.88 17.43
N PHE A 736 13.50 -28.57 17.67
CA PHE A 736 14.01 -27.98 18.91
C PHE A 736 13.01 -28.07 20.06
N GLU A 737 11.74 -28.41 19.82
CA GLU A 737 10.73 -28.55 20.86
C GLU A 737 11.01 -29.71 21.82
N ASP A 738 10.32 -29.71 22.96
CA ASP A 738 10.36 -30.82 23.92
C ASP A 738 9.83 -32.10 23.24
N GLY A 739 10.68 -33.13 23.14
CA GLY A 739 10.36 -34.35 22.40
C GLY A 739 10.45 -34.21 20.87
N GLY A 740 10.82 -33.04 20.33
CA GLY A 740 10.96 -32.80 18.89
C GLY A 740 11.91 -33.78 18.20
N LEU A 741 13.02 -34.15 18.86
CA LEU A 741 13.96 -35.16 18.37
C LEU A 741 13.42 -36.60 18.42
N ASP A 742 12.39 -36.86 19.22
CA ASP A 742 11.77 -38.18 19.36
C ASP A 742 10.54 -38.35 18.45
N ARG A 743 10.12 -37.28 17.76
CA ARG A 743 9.03 -37.30 16.78
C ARG A 743 9.31 -38.34 15.70
N LYS A 744 8.31 -39.22 15.52
CA LYS A 744 8.33 -40.27 14.50
C LYS A 744 7.75 -39.74 13.20
N VAL A 745 8.37 -40.15 12.10
CA VAL A 745 7.85 -39.90 10.77
C VAL A 745 6.66 -40.83 10.54
N LYS A 746 5.55 -40.28 10.04
CA LYS A 746 4.36 -41.06 9.64
C LYS A 746 4.76 -42.18 8.70
N GLU A 747 4.10 -43.34 8.81
CA GLU A 747 4.35 -44.46 7.90
C GLU A 747 4.10 -44.03 6.44
N GLY A 748 5.06 -44.29 5.56
CA GLY A 748 4.98 -43.92 4.15
C GLY A 748 5.37 -42.48 3.82
N PHE A 749 5.66 -41.63 4.82
CA PHE A 749 6.18 -40.28 4.61
C PHE A 749 7.70 -40.22 4.58
N ASP A 750 8.21 -39.23 3.84
CA ASP A 750 9.61 -38.86 3.84
C ASP A 750 9.80 -37.58 4.65
N GLU A 751 10.59 -37.64 5.72
CA GLU A 751 10.86 -36.49 6.59
C GLU A 751 11.43 -35.29 5.81
N ARG A 752 12.12 -35.52 4.67
CA ARG A 752 12.67 -34.45 3.82
C ARG A 752 11.61 -33.53 3.23
N LEU A 753 10.35 -33.96 3.27
CA LEU A 753 9.18 -33.27 2.74
C LEU A 753 8.27 -32.69 3.82
N HIS A 754 8.72 -32.71 5.09
CA HIS A 754 7.98 -32.12 6.19
C HIS A 754 7.63 -30.66 5.86
N GLN A 755 6.32 -30.39 5.67
CA GLN A 755 5.74 -29.11 5.29
C GLN A 755 6.31 -28.50 3.99
N VAL A 756 6.80 -29.33 3.06
CA VAL A 756 7.20 -28.87 1.72
C VAL A 756 5.96 -28.78 0.83
N GLN A 757 5.78 -27.65 0.14
CA GLN A 757 4.71 -27.48 -0.85
C GLN A 757 5.16 -27.89 -2.25
N PRO A 758 4.22 -28.16 -3.18
CA PRO A 758 4.58 -28.72 -4.49
C PRO A 758 5.55 -27.85 -5.28
N CYS A 759 5.52 -26.53 -5.12
CA CYS A 759 6.38 -25.59 -5.84
C CYS A 759 7.65 -25.20 -5.07
N ASP A 760 7.81 -25.66 -3.83
CA ASP A 760 9.00 -25.36 -3.02
C ASP A 760 10.25 -25.95 -3.67
N ALA A 761 11.25 -25.09 -3.90
CA ALA A 761 12.51 -25.51 -4.47
C ALA A 761 13.24 -26.47 -3.51
N PRO A 762 13.95 -27.50 -4.00
CA PRO A 762 14.69 -28.44 -3.15
C PRO A 762 15.81 -27.79 -2.32
N GLU A 763 16.21 -26.57 -2.64
CA GLU A 763 17.14 -25.75 -1.88
C GLU A 763 16.54 -25.17 -0.60
N TYR A 764 15.22 -25.21 -0.45
CA TYR A 764 14.50 -24.59 0.67
C TYR A 764 14.42 -25.52 1.86
N LEU A 765 14.78 -24.99 3.03
CA LEU A 765 14.54 -25.65 4.30
C LEU A 765 13.66 -24.72 5.14
N LEU A 766 12.39 -25.12 5.30
CA LEU A 766 11.39 -24.35 6.04
C LEU A 766 11.80 -24.18 7.50
N VAL A 767 11.71 -22.94 8.01
CA VAL A 767 11.96 -22.60 9.41
C VAL A 767 10.78 -21.89 10.08
N ALA A 768 9.91 -21.23 9.31
CA ALA A 768 8.69 -20.64 9.84
C ALA A 768 7.60 -20.56 8.76
N ALA A 769 6.34 -20.73 9.17
CA ALA A 769 5.17 -20.44 8.36
C ALA A 769 4.71 -19.00 8.64
N ALA A 770 4.18 -18.30 7.63
CA ALA A 770 3.74 -16.91 7.69
C ALA A 770 2.34 -16.80 7.06
N GLY A 771 1.30 -17.17 7.80
CA GLY A 771 -0.06 -17.36 7.29
C GLY A 771 -0.18 -18.64 6.46
N SER A 772 -1.27 -18.74 5.68
CA SER A 772 -1.52 -19.87 4.76
C SER A 772 -0.55 -19.89 3.58
N ASP A 773 -0.18 -18.71 3.08
CA ASP A 773 0.43 -18.59 1.75
C ASP A 773 1.91 -18.24 1.77
N HIS A 774 2.42 -17.69 2.88
CA HIS A 774 3.83 -17.30 2.98
C HIS A 774 4.64 -18.22 3.88
N ARG A 775 5.91 -18.37 3.54
CA ARG A 775 6.85 -19.25 4.23
C ARG A 775 8.21 -18.60 4.32
N LEU A 776 8.91 -18.80 5.42
CA LEU A 776 10.30 -18.39 5.59
C LEU A 776 11.18 -19.63 5.51
N ALA A 777 12.02 -19.68 4.47
CA ALA A 777 12.90 -20.81 4.20
C ALA A 777 14.35 -20.37 4.11
N LEU A 778 15.24 -21.23 4.63
CA LEU A 778 16.68 -21.11 4.41
C LEU A 778 17.01 -21.59 3.00
N VAL A 779 17.89 -20.86 2.29
CA VAL A 779 18.26 -21.19 0.91
C VAL A 779 19.66 -21.79 0.83
N TYR A 780 19.73 -23.05 0.39
CA TYR A 780 20.99 -23.77 0.22
C TYR A 780 21.40 -23.84 -1.25
N ASP A 781 22.30 -22.95 -1.67
CA ASP A 781 22.97 -23.14 -2.96
C ASP A 781 23.92 -24.35 -2.91
N ASP A 782 24.56 -24.64 -1.77
CA ASP A 782 25.44 -25.81 -1.59
C ASP A 782 25.14 -26.53 -0.27
N PRO A 783 24.74 -27.81 -0.29
CA PRO A 783 24.39 -28.56 0.92
C PRO A 783 25.55 -28.76 1.91
N SER A 784 26.80 -28.64 1.46
CA SER A 784 28.01 -28.77 2.30
C SER A 784 28.35 -27.51 3.10
N CYS A 785 27.61 -26.42 2.88
CA CYS A 785 27.79 -25.11 3.51
C CYS A 785 26.52 -24.71 4.27
N THR A 786 26.61 -23.66 5.09
CA THR A 786 25.41 -23.02 5.66
C THR A 786 24.66 -22.25 4.55
N PRO A 787 23.36 -21.98 4.72
CA PRO A 787 22.54 -21.35 3.69
C PRO A 787 23.02 -19.93 3.38
N SER A 788 22.76 -19.47 2.16
CA SER A 788 23.15 -18.14 1.66
C SER A 788 22.28 -17.01 2.22
N GLY A 789 21.11 -17.34 2.79
CA GLY A 789 20.20 -16.38 3.43
C GLY A 789 18.81 -16.96 3.65
N LEU A 790 17.89 -16.05 3.96
CA LEU A 790 16.47 -16.31 4.20
C LEU A 790 15.62 -15.81 3.02
N MET A 791 14.65 -16.63 2.63
CA MET A 791 13.68 -16.33 1.60
C MET A 791 12.27 -16.28 2.18
N LEU A 792 11.49 -15.28 1.78
CA LEU A 792 10.03 -15.36 1.84
C LEU A 792 9.54 -16.00 0.55
N VAL A 793 8.88 -17.15 0.67
CA VAL A 793 8.23 -17.85 -0.43
C VAL A 793 6.74 -17.60 -0.32
N ASP A 794 6.14 -17.00 -1.35
CA ASP A 794 4.69 -16.88 -1.51
C ASP A 794 4.24 -17.92 -2.55
N ASN A 795 3.44 -18.86 -2.09
CA ASN A 795 3.00 -19.97 -2.92
C ASN A 795 1.80 -19.63 -3.78
N SER A 796 1.00 -18.66 -3.38
CA SER A 796 -0.18 -18.19 -4.12
C SER A 796 0.22 -17.40 -5.36
N LEU A 797 1.29 -16.61 -5.24
CA LEU A 797 1.76 -15.71 -6.30
C LEU A 797 3.04 -16.21 -6.98
N HIS A 798 3.53 -17.40 -6.58
CA HIS A 798 4.76 -18.01 -7.07
C HIS A 798 5.98 -17.07 -7.04
N PHE A 799 5.99 -16.11 -6.11
CA PHE A 799 7.12 -15.20 -5.96
C PHE A 799 7.98 -15.57 -4.76
N GLN A 800 9.25 -15.23 -4.86
CA GLN A 800 10.23 -15.50 -3.85
C GLN A 800 11.00 -14.18 -3.62
N VAL A 801 11.16 -13.73 -2.38
CA VAL A 801 11.85 -12.47 -2.04
C VAL A 801 12.89 -12.68 -0.95
N TRP A 802 14.12 -12.24 -1.20
CA TRP A 802 15.20 -12.25 -0.21
C TRP A 802 14.82 -11.38 1.00
N ARG A 803 14.93 -11.94 2.20
CA ARG A 803 14.51 -11.27 3.45
C ARG A 803 15.66 -11.02 4.45
N GLY A 804 16.89 -11.37 4.08
CA GLY A 804 18.08 -11.11 4.90
C GLY A 804 18.89 -12.36 5.16
N GLU A 805 19.82 -12.27 6.11
CA GLU A 805 20.68 -13.40 6.51
C GLU A 805 20.05 -14.30 7.57
N THR A 806 19.26 -13.73 8.48
CA THR A 806 18.70 -14.43 9.63
C THR A 806 17.19 -14.18 9.76
N LEU A 807 16.49 -15.10 10.42
CA LEU A 807 15.07 -14.92 10.75
C LEU A 807 14.84 -13.71 11.68
N LEU A 808 15.76 -13.45 12.61
CA LEU A 808 15.65 -12.30 13.52
C LEU A 808 15.83 -10.95 12.81
N ASP A 809 16.64 -10.87 11.76
CA ASP A 809 16.73 -9.66 10.92
C ASP A 809 15.39 -9.34 10.25
N GLN A 810 14.72 -10.37 9.73
CA GLN A 810 13.44 -10.18 9.08
C GLN A 810 12.34 -9.80 10.07
N ILE A 811 12.32 -10.41 11.27
CA ILE A 811 11.40 -10.00 12.34
C ILE A 811 11.65 -8.55 12.76
N ARG A 812 12.92 -8.15 12.92
CA ARG A 812 13.30 -6.78 13.24
C ARG A 812 12.83 -5.79 12.15
N ALA A 813 13.00 -6.16 10.88
CA ALA A 813 12.55 -5.34 9.75
C ALA A 813 11.01 -5.16 9.77
N TRP A 814 10.25 -6.22 10.03
CA TRP A 814 8.80 -6.14 10.14
C TRP A 814 8.33 -5.31 11.34
N ALA A 815 8.90 -5.53 12.53
CA ALA A 815 8.53 -4.76 13.71
C ALA A 815 8.85 -3.26 13.55
N ASN A 816 9.99 -2.92 12.94
CA ASN A 816 10.29 -1.53 12.60
C ASN A 816 9.32 -0.98 11.55
N GLY A 817 8.94 -1.77 10.55
CA GLY A 817 7.91 -1.37 9.57
C GLY A 817 6.58 -1.01 10.23
N VAL A 818 6.15 -1.77 11.23
CA VAL A 818 4.94 -1.49 12.04
C VAL A 818 5.09 -0.19 12.82
N LEU A 819 6.26 0.07 13.42
CA LEU A 819 6.51 1.30 14.18
C LEU A 819 6.66 2.55 13.30
N GLU A 820 7.14 2.38 12.07
CA GLU A 820 7.36 3.46 11.09
C GLU A 820 6.13 3.71 10.20
N ASP A 821 5.04 2.95 10.39
CA ASP A 821 3.83 3.00 9.56
C ASP A 821 4.10 2.75 8.06
N LYS A 822 5.15 1.97 7.76
CA LYS A 822 5.58 1.66 6.38
C LYS A 822 4.95 0.39 5.81
N VAL A 823 4.23 -0.38 6.63
CA VAL A 823 3.51 -1.59 6.20
C VAL A 823 2.15 -1.12 5.64
N GLY A 824 2.20 -0.47 4.48
CA GLY A 824 1.17 0.40 3.92
C GLY A 824 -0.13 -0.26 3.46
N ALA A 825 -0.86 -0.93 4.34
CA ALA A 825 -2.22 -1.38 4.03
C ALA A 825 -3.19 -1.28 5.23
N PHE A 826 -2.70 -1.21 6.46
CA PHE A 826 -3.58 -1.16 7.64
C PHE A 826 -3.00 -0.20 8.67
N HIS A 827 -3.83 0.74 9.11
CA HIS A 827 -3.48 1.60 10.24
C HIS A 827 -3.23 0.69 11.46
N CYS A 828 -1.96 0.55 11.86
CA CYS A 828 -1.61 -0.32 12.98
C CYS A 828 -2.27 0.24 14.25
N ARG A 829 -3.04 -0.61 14.94
CA ARG A 829 -3.68 -0.22 16.20
C ARG A 829 -2.60 0.09 17.25
N LYS A 830 -2.95 0.89 18.26
CA LYS A 830 -2.00 1.30 19.30
C LYS A 830 -1.40 0.12 20.08
N ASP A 831 -2.21 -0.88 20.39
CA ASP A 831 -1.79 -2.15 21.00
C ASP A 831 -0.76 -2.89 20.12
N GLN A 832 -0.97 -2.92 18.80
CA GLN A 832 -0.03 -3.50 17.83
C GLN A 832 1.32 -2.79 17.83
N MET A 833 1.35 -1.45 17.92
CA MET A 833 2.61 -0.70 18.03
C MET A 833 3.35 -0.98 19.35
N LEU A 834 2.63 -1.03 20.48
CA LEU A 834 3.23 -1.32 21.80
C LEU A 834 3.82 -2.73 21.83
N LEU A 835 3.11 -3.69 21.23
CA LEU A 835 3.56 -5.05 21.07
C LEU A 835 4.77 -5.16 20.12
N ALA A 836 4.78 -4.49 18.97
CA ALA A 836 5.94 -4.44 18.08
C ALA A 836 7.18 -3.89 18.80
N ARG A 837 7.01 -2.85 19.62
CA ARG A 837 8.07 -2.32 20.49
C ARG A 837 8.56 -3.37 21.48
N ARG A 838 7.65 -4.09 22.13
CA ARG A 838 7.99 -5.17 23.06
C ARG A 838 8.78 -6.30 22.38
N LEU A 839 8.39 -6.69 21.18
CA LEU A 839 9.10 -7.71 20.41
C LEU A 839 10.52 -7.26 20.04
N LEU A 840 10.72 -5.97 19.73
CA LEU A 840 12.06 -5.40 19.53
C LEU A 840 12.91 -5.44 20.81
N GLU A 841 12.33 -5.19 22.00
CA GLU A 841 13.08 -5.33 23.26
C GLU A 841 13.55 -6.76 23.50
N VAL A 842 12.69 -7.75 23.23
CA VAL A 842 13.06 -9.16 23.30
C VAL A 842 14.19 -9.46 22.31
N LEU A 843 14.09 -8.98 21.06
CA LEU A 843 15.13 -9.13 20.03
C LEU A 843 16.47 -8.49 20.46
N ASP A 844 16.44 -7.32 21.09
CA ASP A 844 17.63 -6.63 21.56
C ASP A 844 18.34 -7.43 22.65
N GLY A 845 17.60 -8.19 23.47
CA GLY A 845 18.14 -9.18 24.41
C GLY A 845 18.99 -10.27 23.75
N PHE A 846 18.78 -10.56 22.46
CA PHE A 846 19.54 -11.54 21.69
C PHE A 846 20.64 -10.92 20.80
N ALA A 847 20.74 -9.60 20.70
CA ALA A 847 21.58 -8.93 19.69
C ALA A 847 23.07 -9.29 19.75
N GLU A 848 23.67 -9.39 20.94
CA GLU A 848 25.08 -9.78 21.08
C GLU A 848 25.30 -11.24 20.62
N HIS A 849 24.39 -12.14 21.00
CA HIS A 849 24.43 -13.53 20.60
C HIS A 849 24.23 -13.69 19.09
N GLU A 850 23.31 -12.93 18.52
CA GLU A 850 23.07 -12.85 17.08
C GLU A 850 24.33 -12.41 16.34
N ALA A 851 24.95 -11.30 16.73
CA ALA A 851 26.16 -10.79 16.09
C ALA A 851 27.31 -11.81 16.13
N ARG A 852 27.44 -12.57 17.23
CA ARG A 852 28.44 -13.64 17.34
C ARG A 852 28.11 -14.82 16.43
N ILE A 853 26.89 -15.36 16.54
CA ILE A 853 26.43 -16.52 15.76
C ILE A 853 26.48 -16.22 14.26
N ARG A 854 26.05 -15.02 13.85
CA ARG A 854 26.11 -14.58 12.45
C ARG A 854 27.52 -14.62 11.89
N ARG A 855 28.54 -14.20 12.65
CA ARG A 855 29.94 -14.32 12.21
C ARG A 855 30.39 -15.77 12.05
N GLU A 856 29.96 -16.65 12.94
CA GLU A 856 30.27 -18.09 12.87
C GLU A 856 29.59 -18.76 11.68
N ASP A 857 28.30 -18.50 11.48
CA ASP A 857 27.52 -19.02 10.35
C ASP A 857 28.07 -18.47 9.02
N ARG A 858 28.35 -17.15 8.95
CA ARG A 858 28.93 -16.52 7.75
C ARG A 858 30.29 -17.09 7.37
N ALA A 859 31.10 -17.53 8.34
CA ALA A 859 32.37 -18.20 8.06
C ALA A 859 32.20 -19.59 7.41
N ALA A 860 31.01 -20.19 7.51
CA ALA A 860 30.66 -21.47 6.90
C ALA A 860 29.79 -21.31 5.62
N MET A 861 29.41 -20.08 5.27
CA MET A 861 28.69 -19.77 4.03
C MET A 861 29.66 -19.83 2.85
N ARG A 862 29.17 -20.38 1.73
CA ARG A 862 29.91 -20.36 0.46
C ARG A 862 29.78 -19.01 -0.25
N TRP A 863 28.59 -18.42 -0.17
CA TRP A 863 28.27 -17.12 -0.72
C TRP A 863 27.52 -16.33 0.35
N SER A 864 27.88 -15.05 0.50
CA SER A 864 27.18 -14.14 1.41
C SER A 864 25.79 -13.79 0.89
N TYR A 865 24.92 -13.33 1.78
CA TYR A 865 23.61 -12.80 1.40
C TYR A 865 23.73 -11.63 0.44
N GLU A 866 24.68 -10.71 0.64
CA GLU A 866 24.88 -9.56 -0.23
C GLU A 866 25.31 -10.00 -1.64
N GLU A 867 26.21 -10.99 -1.74
CA GLU A 867 26.57 -11.57 -3.03
C GLU A 867 25.38 -12.26 -3.71
N ARG A 868 24.52 -12.92 -2.91
CA ARG A 868 23.42 -13.72 -3.45
C ARG A 868 22.19 -12.89 -3.82
N SER A 869 21.86 -11.86 -3.03
CA SER A 869 20.73 -10.95 -3.22
C SER A 869 20.98 -9.93 -4.34
N ALA A 870 22.24 -9.63 -4.68
CA ALA A 870 22.60 -8.81 -5.83
C ALA A 870 22.29 -9.49 -7.18
N VAL A 871 22.04 -10.79 -7.19
CA VAL A 871 21.54 -11.52 -8.36
C VAL A 871 20.05 -11.23 -8.47
N ASP A 872 19.71 -10.34 -9.41
CA ASP A 872 18.36 -9.83 -9.65
C ASP A 872 17.35 -10.98 -9.88
N PRO A 873 16.37 -11.19 -8.97
CA PRO A 873 15.25 -12.09 -9.22
C PRO A 873 14.28 -11.43 -10.20
N LYS A 874 14.63 -11.38 -11.47
CA LYS A 874 13.78 -10.71 -12.46
C LYS A 874 12.44 -11.42 -12.67
N MET A 875 12.30 -12.71 -12.34
CA MET A 875 11.07 -13.47 -12.54
C MET A 875 10.97 -14.69 -11.59
N GLY A 876 10.29 -14.56 -10.45
CA GLY A 876 9.65 -15.65 -9.67
C GLY A 876 10.53 -16.73 -9.01
N ILE A 877 11.57 -17.23 -9.68
CA ILE A 877 12.41 -18.35 -9.26
C ILE A 877 13.87 -17.92 -9.31
N PHE A 878 14.51 -17.86 -8.14
CA PHE A 878 15.94 -17.49 -8.08
C PHE A 878 16.81 -18.47 -8.86
N GLY A 879 17.87 -18.00 -9.52
CA GLY A 879 18.89 -18.88 -10.09
C GLY A 879 19.53 -19.82 -9.06
N ILE A 880 20.44 -20.70 -9.48
CA ILE A 880 21.31 -21.43 -8.57
C ILE A 880 22.71 -20.87 -8.72
N ARG A 881 23.32 -20.41 -7.62
CA ARG A 881 24.71 -19.98 -7.71
C ARG A 881 25.62 -21.19 -7.83
N THR A 882 26.49 -21.16 -8.83
CA THR A 882 27.53 -22.18 -9.05
C THR A 882 28.89 -21.50 -9.16
N ASP A 883 29.98 -22.27 -9.06
CA ASP A 883 31.33 -21.74 -9.33
C ASP A 883 31.51 -21.31 -10.79
N GLN A 884 30.67 -21.83 -11.69
CA GLN A 884 30.67 -21.46 -13.10
C GLN A 884 29.92 -20.14 -13.34
N GLY A 885 29.45 -19.48 -12.28
CA GLY A 885 28.60 -18.30 -12.33
C GLY A 885 27.12 -18.67 -12.28
N ASP A 886 26.28 -17.67 -12.50
CA ASP A 886 24.84 -17.86 -12.62
C ASP A 886 24.47 -18.23 -14.08
N ALA A 887 23.26 -18.72 -14.25
CA ALA A 887 22.60 -18.94 -15.54
C ALA A 887 22.10 -17.64 -16.20
N GLN A 888 22.49 -16.47 -15.68
CA GLN A 888 22.01 -15.15 -16.11
C GLN A 888 22.04 -14.99 -17.63
N GLY A 889 20.90 -14.60 -18.20
CA GLY A 889 20.74 -14.35 -19.64
C GLY A 889 20.20 -15.54 -20.44
N MET A 890 19.70 -16.59 -19.78
CA MET A 890 18.88 -17.61 -20.44
C MET A 890 17.48 -17.03 -20.70
N GLU A 891 17.02 -17.05 -21.95
CA GLU A 891 15.65 -16.64 -22.37
C GLU A 891 14.50 -17.38 -21.67
N LEU A 892 14.83 -18.31 -20.75
CA LEU A 892 13.90 -19.04 -19.91
C LEU A 892 13.36 -18.20 -18.75
N GLU A 893 14.08 -17.16 -18.30
CA GLU A 893 13.70 -16.36 -17.13
C GLU A 893 12.30 -15.76 -17.31
N GLY A 894 11.33 -16.38 -16.63
CA GLY A 894 9.92 -16.05 -16.70
C GLY A 894 9.18 -16.53 -17.94
N ALA A 895 9.80 -17.26 -18.88
CA ALA A 895 9.08 -17.80 -20.02
C ALA A 895 7.93 -18.70 -19.55
N LEU A 896 8.18 -19.68 -18.68
CA LEU A 896 7.14 -20.61 -18.23
C LEU A 896 6.03 -19.95 -17.40
N ALA A 897 6.38 -19.04 -16.49
CA ALA A 897 5.39 -18.22 -15.76
C ALA A 897 4.54 -17.33 -16.69
N LYS A 898 5.16 -16.77 -17.74
CA LYS A 898 4.48 -15.99 -18.79
C LYS A 898 3.54 -16.81 -19.68
N TYR A 899 3.60 -18.13 -19.65
CA TYR A 899 2.89 -18.97 -20.61
C TYR A 899 1.83 -19.88 -19.95
N GLN A 900 1.43 -19.62 -18.70
CA GLN A 900 0.26 -20.27 -18.10
C GLN A 900 -1.00 -20.11 -18.98
N ASP A 901 -1.09 -19.02 -19.76
CA ASP A 901 -2.17 -18.77 -20.72
C ASP A 901 -1.87 -19.17 -22.19
N ALA A 902 -0.63 -19.59 -22.49
CA ALA A 902 -0.17 -19.86 -23.86
C ALA A 902 0.50 -21.24 -23.96
N GLU A 903 -0.28 -22.23 -23.51
CA GLU A 903 0.10 -23.64 -23.39
C GLU A 903 0.73 -24.19 -24.67
N ASP A 904 0.17 -23.85 -25.84
CA ASP A 904 0.63 -24.34 -27.14
C ASP A 904 2.06 -23.88 -27.50
N GLU A 905 2.42 -22.64 -27.19
CA GLU A 905 3.75 -22.09 -27.54
C GLU A 905 4.85 -22.72 -26.68
N VAL A 906 4.58 -22.89 -25.38
CA VAL A 906 5.48 -23.62 -24.48
C VAL A 906 5.61 -25.05 -24.89
N GLN A 907 4.49 -25.75 -25.13
CA GLN A 907 4.54 -27.14 -25.54
C GLN A 907 5.35 -27.32 -26.84
N ALA A 908 5.29 -26.37 -27.76
CA ALA A 908 6.10 -26.39 -28.98
C ALA A 908 7.61 -26.15 -28.73
N LYS A 909 7.97 -25.23 -27.81
CA LYS A 909 9.37 -24.87 -27.52
C LYS A 909 10.05 -25.82 -26.54
N LEU A 910 9.29 -26.41 -25.61
CA LEU A 910 9.80 -27.18 -24.48
C LEU A 910 10.71 -28.35 -24.89
N PRO A 911 10.42 -29.16 -25.93
CA PRO A 911 11.34 -30.19 -26.39
C PRO A 911 12.72 -29.65 -26.77
N SER A 912 12.77 -28.46 -27.37
CA SER A 912 14.04 -27.83 -27.77
C SER A 912 14.84 -27.32 -26.57
N TRP A 913 14.15 -26.79 -25.55
CA TRP A 913 14.76 -26.38 -24.29
C TRP A 913 15.31 -27.57 -23.51
N ILE A 914 14.54 -28.66 -23.40
CA ILE A 914 14.99 -29.90 -22.75
C ILE A 914 16.18 -30.49 -23.50
N ALA A 915 16.15 -30.54 -24.84
CA ALA A 915 17.26 -31.03 -25.64
C ALA A 915 18.54 -30.18 -25.45
N ARG A 916 18.38 -28.86 -25.34
CA ARG A 916 19.49 -27.95 -25.03
C ARG A 916 20.03 -28.22 -23.62
N ALA A 917 19.16 -28.31 -22.62
CA ALA A 917 19.52 -28.60 -21.24
C ALA A 917 20.34 -29.89 -21.10
N LYS A 918 19.88 -30.97 -21.74
CA LYS A 918 20.59 -32.27 -21.73
C LYS A 918 21.95 -32.20 -22.42
N ARG A 919 22.05 -31.46 -23.53
CA ARG A 919 23.31 -31.27 -24.25
C ARG A 919 24.33 -30.48 -23.43
N GLU A 920 23.94 -29.32 -22.90
CA GLU A 920 24.84 -28.48 -22.07
C GLU A 920 25.29 -29.24 -20.81
N LEU A 921 24.38 -30.00 -20.19
CA LEU A 921 24.71 -30.87 -19.07
C LEU A 921 25.72 -31.96 -19.44
N ALA A 922 25.56 -32.60 -20.61
CA ALA A 922 26.52 -33.59 -21.11
C ALA A 922 27.90 -32.98 -21.44
N ASP A 923 27.92 -31.70 -21.81
CA ASP A 923 29.15 -30.92 -22.03
C ASP A 923 29.79 -30.41 -20.71
N GLY A 924 29.18 -30.71 -19.56
CA GLY A 924 29.69 -30.37 -18.23
C GLY A 924 29.20 -29.03 -17.66
N ASP A 925 28.16 -28.44 -18.26
CA ASP A 925 27.51 -27.22 -17.77
C ASP A 925 26.09 -27.52 -17.24
N PRO A 926 25.92 -27.64 -15.91
CA PRO A 926 24.63 -27.99 -15.32
C PRO A 926 23.66 -26.81 -15.18
N ARG A 927 24.08 -25.57 -15.46
CA ARG A 927 23.31 -24.36 -15.12
C ARG A 927 21.97 -24.29 -15.85
N TYR A 928 21.95 -24.59 -17.15
CA TYR A 928 20.71 -24.56 -17.95
C TYR A 928 19.75 -25.68 -17.53
N ALA A 929 20.26 -26.87 -17.24
CA ALA A 929 19.45 -27.98 -16.76
C ALA A 929 18.79 -27.68 -15.42
N LEU A 930 19.53 -27.08 -14.47
CA LEU A 930 18.99 -26.70 -13.18
C LEU A 930 17.95 -25.58 -13.29
N THR A 931 18.23 -24.56 -14.10
CA THR A 931 17.31 -23.43 -14.32
C THR A 931 16.00 -23.92 -14.94
N LEU A 932 16.07 -24.63 -16.07
CA LEU A 932 14.88 -25.19 -16.73
C LEU A 932 14.15 -26.20 -15.84
N GLY A 933 14.87 -27.10 -15.17
CA GLY A 933 14.29 -28.10 -14.30
C GLY A 933 13.50 -27.48 -13.15
N ARG A 934 14.02 -26.40 -12.54
CA ARG A 934 13.33 -25.65 -11.48
C ARG A 934 12.11 -24.89 -11.98
N GLU A 935 12.19 -24.26 -13.13
CA GLU A 935 11.03 -23.61 -13.76
C GLU A 935 9.91 -24.62 -14.02
N LEU A 936 10.25 -25.77 -14.61
CA LEU A 936 9.29 -26.86 -14.83
C LEU A 936 8.76 -27.47 -13.52
N HIS A 937 9.59 -27.49 -12.48
CA HIS A 937 9.17 -27.89 -11.15
C HIS A 937 8.14 -26.88 -10.60
N ALA A 938 8.49 -25.60 -10.47
CA ALA A 938 7.60 -24.60 -9.90
C ALA A 938 6.29 -24.38 -10.68
N SER A 939 6.29 -24.63 -11.99
CA SER A 939 5.10 -24.53 -12.87
C SER A 939 4.04 -25.62 -12.63
N TYR A 940 4.05 -26.28 -11.47
CA TYR A 940 3.03 -27.26 -11.11
C TYR A 940 1.76 -26.53 -10.67
N PRO A 941 0.60 -26.77 -11.31
CA PRO A 941 -0.63 -26.04 -11.01
C PRO A 941 -1.09 -26.29 -9.58
N TRP A 942 -1.51 -25.21 -8.90
CA TRP A 942 -2.05 -25.26 -7.55
C TRP A 942 -3.41 -24.52 -7.47
N PRO A 943 -4.45 -25.14 -6.89
CA PRO A 943 -4.55 -26.56 -6.54
C PRO A 943 -4.43 -27.44 -7.80
N PRO A 944 -4.10 -28.74 -7.68
CA PRO A 944 -4.10 -29.63 -8.83
C PRO A 944 -5.52 -29.68 -9.42
N GLN A 945 -5.76 -28.97 -10.52
CA GLN A 945 -7.08 -28.91 -11.15
C GLN A 945 -7.45 -30.24 -11.83
N ASP A 946 -6.44 -31.04 -12.20
CA ASP A 946 -6.58 -32.37 -12.79
C ASP A 946 -5.72 -33.40 -12.04
N GLU A 947 -6.23 -34.64 -11.89
CA GLU A 947 -5.48 -35.78 -11.32
C GLU A 947 -4.24 -36.18 -12.15
N ARG A 948 -4.01 -35.55 -13.32
CA ARG A 948 -2.90 -35.89 -14.20
C ARG A 948 -1.73 -34.94 -13.96
N PRO A 949 -0.56 -35.45 -13.55
CA PRO A 949 0.63 -34.62 -13.47
C PRO A 949 0.97 -34.04 -14.86
N PRO A 950 1.54 -32.82 -14.91
CA PRO A 950 1.97 -32.23 -16.16
C PRO A 950 2.94 -33.13 -16.92
N LEU A 951 2.86 -33.13 -18.25
CA LEU A 951 3.64 -34.03 -19.12
C LEU A 951 5.16 -33.90 -18.95
N TRP A 952 5.63 -32.78 -18.40
CA TRP A 952 7.05 -32.44 -18.21
C TRP A 952 7.61 -32.77 -16.82
N GLN A 953 6.83 -33.39 -15.93
CA GLN A 953 7.28 -33.67 -14.57
C GLN A 953 8.47 -34.64 -14.54
N ALA A 954 8.52 -35.61 -15.46
CA ALA A 954 9.62 -36.56 -15.55
C ALA A 954 10.93 -35.87 -15.98
N GLU A 955 10.83 -34.92 -16.93
CA GLU A 955 11.97 -34.15 -17.43
C GLU A 955 12.45 -33.12 -16.41
N ALA A 956 11.55 -32.50 -15.65
CA ALA A 956 11.91 -31.65 -14.52
C ALA A 956 12.77 -32.43 -13.50
N LEU A 957 12.30 -33.61 -13.09
CA LEU A 957 13.03 -34.51 -12.19
C LEU A 957 14.39 -34.90 -12.77
N GLU A 958 14.44 -35.37 -14.02
CA GLU A 958 15.67 -35.80 -14.69
C GLU A 958 16.71 -34.67 -14.74
N LEU A 959 16.31 -33.48 -15.19
CA LEU A 959 17.20 -32.33 -15.34
C LEU A 959 17.73 -31.84 -14.00
N MET A 960 16.87 -31.75 -12.98
CA MET A 960 17.28 -31.29 -11.65
C MET A 960 18.22 -32.30 -10.98
N VAL A 961 17.87 -33.59 -10.97
CA VAL A 961 18.73 -34.63 -10.39
C VAL A 961 20.09 -34.65 -11.07
N ALA A 962 20.13 -34.72 -12.40
CA ALA A 962 21.38 -34.81 -13.13
C ALA A 962 22.21 -33.50 -13.01
N GLY A 963 21.56 -32.34 -12.97
CA GLY A 963 22.21 -31.05 -12.71
C GLY A 963 22.84 -30.96 -11.32
N TYR A 964 22.12 -31.40 -10.27
CA TYR A 964 22.67 -31.43 -8.92
C TYR A 964 23.81 -32.43 -8.77
N GLU A 965 23.67 -33.62 -9.36
CA GLU A 965 24.72 -34.64 -9.39
C GLU A 965 25.99 -34.13 -10.08
N ALA A 966 25.85 -33.41 -11.21
CA ALA A 966 26.99 -32.80 -11.92
C ALA A 966 27.72 -31.72 -11.07
N LEU A 967 27.00 -31.06 -10.15
CA LEU A 967 27.58 -30.13 -9.17
C LEU A 967 28.10 -30.81 -7.89
N GLY A 968 27.96 -32.15 -7.76
CA GLY A 968 28.29 -32.88 -6.54
C GLY A 968 27.33 -32.62 -5.37
N ARG A 969 26.12 -32.12 -5.64
CA ARG A 969 25.10 -31.71 -4.66
C ARG A 969 24.07 -32.83 -4.42
N HIS A 970 24.55 -34.04 -4.12
CA HIS A 970 23.74 -35.25 -3.98
C HIS A 970 22.57 -35.13 -2.99
N ALA A 971 22.71 -34.32 -1.94
CA ALA A 971 21.64 -34.08 -0.98
C ALA A 971 20.42 -33.42 -1.64
N LEU A 972 20.65 -32.38 -2.47
CA LEU A 972 19.59 -31.69 -3.20
C LEU A 972 18.96 -32.61 -4.26
N ALA A 973 19.77 -33.38 -5.00
CA ALA A 973 19.26 -34.39 -5.94
C ALA A 973 18.28 -35.36 -5.26
N ARG A 974 18.67 -35.93 -4.11
CA ARG A 974 17.82 -36.84 -3.33
C ARG A 974 16.56 -36.18 -2.77
N ARG A 975 16.59 -34.88 -2.47
CA ARG A 975 15.39 -34.13 -2.05
C ARG A 975 14.42 -33.95 -3.22
N VAL A 976 14.91 -33.66 -4.42
CA VAL A 976 14.06 -33.60 -5.63
C VAL A 976 13.40 -34.94 -5.90
N GLU A 977 14.14 -36.05 -5.79
CA GLU A 977 13.59 -37.39 -5.96
C GLU A 977 12.46 -37.67 -4.97
N ALA A 978 12.67 -37.38 -3.68
CA ALA A 978 11.65 -37.51 -2.66
C ALA A 978 10.43 -36.62 -2.98
N HIS A 979 10.67 -35.36 -3.33
CA HIS A 979 9.61 -34.40 -3.59
C HIS A 979 8.75 -34.83 -4.77
N HIS A 980 9.34 -35.27 -5.88
CA HIS A 980 8.57 -35.79 -7.01
C HIS A 980 7.84 -37.11 -6.71
N ALA A 981 8.41 -37.98 -5.89
CA ALA A 981 7.79 -39.27 -5.53
C ALA A 981 6.54 -39.12 -4.63
N HIS A 982 6.48 -38.05 -3.84
CA HIS A 982 5.45 -37.82 -2.82
C HIS A 982 4.76 -36.47 -2.98
N ARG A 983 4.82 -35.88 -4.18
CA ARG A 983 4.37 -34.51 -4.44
C ARG A 983 2.89 -34.27 -4.13
N SER A 984 2.09 -35.34 -4.14
CA SER A 984 0.66 -35.32 -3.80
C SER A 984 0.37 -35.29 -2.29
N LEU A 985 1.39 -35.45 -1.43
CA LEU A 985 1.27 -35.46 0.04
C LEU A 985 1.64 -34.09 0.64
N PHE A 986 1.32 -33.02 -0.09
CA PHE A 986 1.79 -31.68 0.21
C PHE A 986 1.21 -31.12 1.51
N ASP A 987 1.96 -30.18 2.10
CA ASP A 987 1.56 -29.39 3.28
C ASP A 987 1.18 -30.18 4.54
N GLU A 988 1.40 -31.50 4.53
CA GLU A 988 1.24 -32.32 5.71
C GLU A 988 2.50 -32.29 6.56
N SER A 989 2.30 -32.20 7.88
CA SER A 989 3.36 -32.57 8.81
C SER A 989 3.73 -34.04 8.57
N ALA A 990 5.00 -34.29 8.23
CA ALA A 990 5.55 -35.63 8.15
C ALA A 990 5.60 -36.37 9.51
N PHE A 991 5.35 -35.69 10.64
CA PHE A 991 5.39 -36.29 11.96
C PHE A 991 4.00 -36.78 12.40
N GLU A 992 3.95 -37.89 13.14
CA GLU A 992 2.72 -38.37 13.78
C GLU A 992 2.17 -37.30 14.75
N ASP A 993 0.85 -37.06 14.74
CA ASP A 993 0.21 -36.22 15.76
C ASP A 993 0.39 -36.90 17.13
N GLY A 994 1.01 -36.17 18.06
CA GLY A 994 1.44 -36.68 19.37
C GLY A 994 0.32 -36.94 20.37
#